data_AF-L7UB48-F1
#
_entry.id   AF-L7UB48-F1
#
_cell.length_a   1.000
_cell.length_b   1.000
_cell.length_c   1.000
_cell.angle_alpha   90.00
_cell.angle_beta   90.00
_cell.angle_gamma   90.00
#
_symmetry.space_group_name_H-M   'P 1'
#
loop_
_entity.id
_entity.type
_entity.pdbx_description
1 polymer ?
#
loop_
_entity_poly.entity_id
_entity_poly.type
_entity_poly.pdbx_seq_one_letter_code
_entity_poly.pdbx_strand_id
1 'polypeptide(L)'
;MFRRLVVVFDAGSESEQVIHWVQRLTAAPEAVYLYGLVPERSELEAPPPASLTVLDRLRHALHDWDAGIQVSGALETHLDTGGIVHVATKHGAELVVFGPHLDTSPRARVGAMLMLCLREHLPVLSIGKAAAPSPATPARTAVAVAPDGRGLGAVATFLSRCAVRSELVALTSELEPEQVSHLQALSRALGIDQLLHVEALTENPAHSRAEVFDVAALRSGADLLLVPADALADVEALMLGLFGAKALQEARVPLLMLPRAQPSSPLFEDTYAVSDSLSAPGLAPRFAVERVGFMSSVSVPDAGDLTLFEGGNTLGHGGHEGGTAVLDASWFEHTRGPHALAFSFAGASAPRHLTPCYVLAPEKPVLLVDSLVDEEALDAARALAAERYHLVFVRLRDSDSLAQQRAHLREKLPDLPWPLLLDASAWLDDARADDVPRQVDGQRLLRVATRLAAAHIPIAAVLTRDSYKPVHPHLRTLSPEECVALSRTTPLEPLPIPDEPGAFARELVLAGCGPRRGGHDIAFELDNRLARESLLAAIDAARSTLHWQCYIVEDDAITARITEALKRAASRGVRVRFLADALYSGHDSFGALNPALVSLSETPLVEVRAIAPLVGVPSLSELKQRNHRKLTLIDSTRAFVSGRNLGAPYYTGFDEVDLHRDTPYRDIPWLDCGARLKGPLVGDLERAFLAEWARAGGEPFDIPESAPEGTMAARLVLHEGLRDTHTLDTQLALIRHARSRLVLVNTFPLLLEIQNALIAAVRRGVRVEILFGSVRPHYGDARTYFPGGALREVADHYVRSRLDAVIAAGAIAYELALPTRPTWEPALEQLCPHVHAKLLVCDTTAVAVGSANLDVTAAYWESEALLIVEDPPFAERMLEALTPLFATSRRIDREDSRWREEVEQRAWVGRNWPSLVG
;
A
#
# COMPACT_ATOMS: atom_id res chain seq x y z
N MET A 1 28.81 -10.44 -18.02
CA MET A 1 27.41 -10.10 -18.33
C MET A 1 27.16 -8.64 -18.01
N PHE A 2 27.32 -8.25 -16.75
CA PHE A 2 27.16 -6.88 -16.26
C PHE A 2 28.46 -6.07 -16.45
N ARG A 3 28.36 -4.81 -16.88
CA ARG A 3 29.50 -3.91 -17.10
C ARG A 3 29.68 -2.89 -15.97
N ARG A 4 28.59 -2.45 -15.34
CA ARG A 4 28.60 -1.47 -14.25
C ARG A 4 28.15 -2.13 -12.95
N LEU A 5 28.99 -2.04 -11.91
CA LEU A 5 28.85 -2.82 -10.69
C LEU A 5 28.86 -1.92 -9.44
N VAL A 6 28.02 -2.23 -8.47
CA VAL A 6 28.18 -1.74 -7.08
C VAL A 6 28.56 -2.93 -6.20
N VAL A 7 29.66 -2.81 -5.48
CA VAL A 7 30.18 -3.84 -4.57
C VAL A 7 30.12 -3.31 -3.15
N VAL A 8 29.22 -3.89 -2.36
CA VAL A 8 29.02 -3.61 -0.93
C VAL A 8 29.83 -4.62 -0.13
N PHE A 9 30.78 -4.15 0.67
CA PHE A 9 31.71 -5.00 1.42
C PHE A 9 31.98 -4.44 2.83
N ASP A 10 32.56 -5.26 3.70
CA ASP A 10 32.98 -4.84 5.05
C ASP A 10 34.50 -4.58 5.06
N ALA A 11 34.96 -3.51 5.70
CA ALA A 11 36.38 -3.14 5.78
C ALA A 11 37.26 -4.12 6.60
N GLY A 12 36.66 -5.12 7.27
CA GLY A 12 37.36 -6.27 7.86
C GLY A 12 37.40 -7.54 7.00
N SER A 13 36.74 -7.56 5.82
CA SER A 13 36.45 -8.80 5.08
C SER A 13 37.50 -9.26 4.04
N GLU A 14 37.45 -10.54 3.67
CA GLU A 14 38.27 -11.14 2.60
C GLU A 14 37.86 -10.64 1.20
N SER A 15 38.39 -9.49 0.82
CA SER A 15 38.17 -8.80 -0.46
C SER A 15 38.31 -9.68 -1.71
N GLU A 16 39.19 -10.68 -1.67
CA GLU A 16 39.51 -11.54 -2.83
C GLU A 16 38.34 -12.43 -3.24
N GLN A 17 37.54 -12.92 -2.29
CA GLN A 17 36.34 -13.72 -2.60
C GLN A 17 35.32 -12.92 -3.42
N VAL A 18 35.18 -11.63 -3.12
CA VAL A 18 34.21 -10.75 -3.78
C VAL A 18 34.62 -10.48 -5.23
N ILE A 19 35.90 -10.18 -5.47
CA ILE A 19 36.44 -10.02 -6.82
C ILE A 19 36.36 -11.33 -7.62
N HIS A 20 36.65 -12.48 -6.99
CA HIS A 20 36.51 -13.78 -7.64
C HIS A 20 35.09 -14.01 -8.18
N TRP A 21 34.05 -13.80 -7.37
CA TRP A 21 32.67 -13.97 -7.83
C TRP A 21 32.23 -12.95 -8.89
N VAL A 22 32.75 -11.72 -8.84
CA VAL A 22 32.58 -10.74 -9.91
C VAL A 22 33.21 -11.22 -11.22
N GLN A 23 34.44 -11.75 -11.18
CA GLN A 23 35.13 -12.35 -12.34
C GLN A 23 34.38 -13.55 -12.94
N ARG A 24 33.56 -14.25 -12.13
CA ARG A 24 32.70 -15.35 -12.64
C ARG A 24 31.45 -14.86 -13.36
N LEU A 25 30.87 -13.71 -12.97
CA LEU A 25 29.67 -13.13 -13.61
C LEU A 25 29.99 -12.14 -14.74
N THR A 26 31.20 -11.59 -14.79
CA THR A 26 31.63 -10.74 -15.91
C THR A 26 33.12 -10.85 -16.20
N ALA A 27 33.45 -10.80 -17.49
CA ALA A 27 34.82 -10.94 -17.99
C ALA A 27 35.47 -9.58 -18.35
N ALA A 28 34.67 -8.52 -18.44
CA ALA A 28 35.10 -7.15 -18.76
C ALA A 28 34.09 -6.15 -18.18
N PRO A 29 34.25 -5.73 -16.91
CA PRO A 29 33.50 -4.59 -16.37
C PRO A 29 34.06 -3.27 -16.91
N GLU A 30 33.21 -2.26 -17.05
CA GLU A 30 33.60 -0.89 -17.44
C GLU A 30 33.80 -0.01 -16.20
N ALA A 31 32.98 -0.20 -15.16
CA ALA A 31 33.05 0.58 -13.93
C ALA A 31 32.64 -0.25 -12.71
N VAL A 32 33.31 0.00 -11.58
CA VAL A 32 33.01 -0.61 -10.28
C VAL A 32 32.99 0.47 -9.21
N TYR A 33 31.87 0.59 -8.51
CA TYR A 33 31.77 1.39 -7.29
C TYR A 33 31.94 0.48 -6.07
N LEU A 34 32.88 0.83 -5.21
CA LEU A 34 33.18 0.14 -3.96
C LEU A 34 32.51 0.88 -2.78
N TYR A 35 31.49 0.28 -2.17
CA TYR A 35 30.78 0.79 -1.00
C TYR A 35 31.24 -0.02 0.23
N GLY A 36 32.18 0.51 1.00
CA GLY A 36 32.74 -0.18 2.17
C GLY A 36 32.08 0.23 3.48
N LEU A 37 31.76 -0.73 4.33
CA LEU A 37 31.33 -0.50 5.71
C LEU A 37 32.53 -0.43 6.66
N VAL A 38 32.51 0.52 7.60
CA VAL A 38 33.48 0.64 8.69
C VAL A 38 32.76 0.33 10.01
N PRO A 39 33.25 -0.62 10.82
CA PRO A 39 32.65 -0.93 12.13
C PRO A 39 32.53 0.30 13.04
N GLU A 40 31.42 0.40 13.78
CA GLU A 40 31.26 1.45 14.78
C GLU A 40 32.33 1.33 15.87
N ARG A 41 32.80 2.49 16.37
CA ARG A 41 34.00 2.55 17.21
C ARG A 41 33.74 2.15 18.67
N SER A 42 33.91 0.86 18.97
CA SER A 42 34.07 0.37 20.35
C SER A 42 35.40 -0.37 20.60
N GLU A 43 36.01 -1.04 19.61
CA GLU A 43 37.13 -1.98 19.84
C GLU A 43 38.40 -1.74 18.98
N LEU A 44 38.79 -0.50 18.70
CA LEU A 44 40.05 -0.18 17.99
C LEU A 44 40.90 0.89 18.68
N GLU A 45 41.77 0.47 19.60
CA GLU A 45 42.88 1.29 20.15
C GLU A 45 44.14 1.30 19.27
N ALA A 46 44.10 0.70 18.07
CA ALA A 46 45.22 0.68 17.13
C ALA A 46 44.92 1.49 15.86
N PRO A 47 45.85 2.33 15.38
CA PRO A 47 45.75 2.91 14.03
C PRO A 47 45.88 1.79 12.97
N PRO A 48 45.25 1.94 11.78
CA PRO A 48 45.36 0.95 10.73
C PRO A 48 46.83 0.75 10.29
N PRO A 49 47.27 -0.49 10.04
CA PRO A 49 48.65 -0.76 9.64
C PRO A 49 48.98 -0.09 8.29
N ALA A 50 50.22 0.36 8.14
CA ALA A 50 50.68 1.23 7.05
C ALA A 50 50.83 0.52 5.66
N SER A 51 50.02 -0.51 5.39
CA SER A 51 50.10 -1.36 4.20
C SER A 51 48.70 -1.66 3.61
N LEU A 52 48.18 -0.69 2.85
CA LEU A 52 46.95 -0.74 2.02
C LEU A 52 45.63 -1.08 2.77
N THR A 53 44.67 -0.15 2.74
CA THR A 53 43.30 -0.42 3.24
C THR A 53 42.59 -1.48 2.38
N VAL A 54 41.52 -2.11 2.89
CA VAL A 54 40.72 -3.07 2.08
C VAL A 54 40.20 -2.43 0.79
N LEU A 55 39.76 -1.17 0.86
CA LEU A 55 39.33 -0.39 -0.31
C LEU A 55 40.46 -0.25 -1.35
N ASP A 56 41.70 -0.01 -0.90
CA ASP A 56 42.85 0.09 -1.80
C ASP A 56 43.27 -1.28 -2.35
N ARG A 57 43.16 -2.36 -1.57
CA ARG A 57 43.41 -3.73 -2.06
C ARG A 57 42.38 -4.13 -3.13
N LEU A 58 41.11 -3.80 -2.94
CA LEU A 58 40.06 -3.97 -3.96
C LEU A 58 40.34 -3.15 -5.22
N ARG A 59 40.78 -1.89 -5.08
CA ARG A 59 41.19 -1.04 -6.22
C ARG A 59 42.36 -1.64 -7.01
N HIS A 60 43.39 -2.13 -6.33
CA HIS A 60 44.53 -2.79 -6.99
C HIS A 60 44.07 -4.08 -7.68
N ALA A 61 43.36 -4.98 -6.98
CA ALA A 61 42.88 -6.24 -7.57
C ALA A 61 41.96 -6.07 -8.79
N LEU A 62 41.21 -4.97 -8.86
CA LEU A 62 40.45 -4.58 -10.05
C LEU A 62 41.36 -4.03 -11.16
N HIS A 63 42.30 -3.14 -10.84
CA HIS A 63 43.22 -2.56 -11.83
C HIS A 63 44.23 -3.57 -12.40
N ASP A 64 44.63 -4.56 -11.59
CA ASP A 64 45.47 -5.71 -11.98
C ASP A 64 44.71 -6.71 -12.88
N TRP A 65 43.37 -6.73 -12.79
CA TRP A 65 42.50 -7.50 -13.68
C TRP A 65 42.31 -6.79 -15.03
N ASP A 66 41.91 -5.52 -15.03
CA ASP A 66 41.97 -4.66 -16.22
C ASP A 66 42.16 -3.19 -15.81
N ALA A 67 43.26 -2.59 -16.29
CA ALA A 67 43.62 -1.20 -16.02
C ALA A 67 42.62 -0.17 -16.58
N GLY A 68 41.74 -0.58 -17.50
CA GLY A 68 40.65 0.24 -18.05
C GLY A 68 39.42 0.38 -17.15
N ILE A 69 39.30 -0.41 -16.08
CA ILE A 69 38.13 -0.38 -15.19
C ILE A 69 38.07 0.94 -14.41
N GLN A 70 36.95 1.65 -14.53
CA GLN A 70 36.69 2.85 -13.72
C GLN A 70 36.31 2.47 -12.28
N VAL A 71 37.32 2.33 -11.41
CA VAL A 71 37.10 2.05 -9.99
C VAL A 71 36.89 3.35 -9.21
N SER A 72 35.75 3.45 -8.52
CA SER A 72 35.40 4.53 -7.58
C SER A 72 34.89 3.94 -6.27
N GLY A 73 34.66 4.73 -5.23
CA GLY A 73 34.12 4.21 -3.97
C GLY A 73 34.38 5.05 -2.73
N ALA A 74 33.60 4.78 -1.69
CA ALA A 74 33.60 5.46 -0.39
C ALA A 74 33.60 4.44 0.78
N LEU A 75 33.84 4.94 1.99
CA LEU A 75 33.69 4.20 3.24
C LEU A 75 32.64 4.90 4.11
N GLU A 76 31.63 4.14 4.54
CA GLU A 76 30.50 4.62 5.36
C GLU A 76 30.44 3.84 6.68
N THR A 77 29.84 4.41 7.73
CA THR A 77 29.77 3.79 9.06
C THR A 77 28.60 2.81 9.25
N HIS A 78 27.67 2.75 8.30
CA HIS A 78 26.43 1.99 8.42
C HIS A 78 25.89 1.59 7.04
N LEU A 79 25.16 0.47 6.98
CA LEU A 79 24.52 0.01 5.75
C LEU A 79 23.07 0.51 5.66
N ASP A 80 22.89 1.75 5.23
CA ASP A 80 21.58 2.20 4.76
C ASP A 80 21.26 1.61 3.37
N THR A 81 20.03 1.12 3.20
CA THR A 81 19.52 0.65 1.92
C THR A 81 19.33 1.80 0.93
N GLY A 82 18.99 3.01 1.42
CA GLY A 82 18.92 4.22 0.59
C GLY A 82 20.27 4.60 0.01
N GLY A 83 21.33 4.55 0.81
CA GLY A 83 22.73 4.71 0.37
C GLY A 83 23.10 3.76 -0.77
N ILE A 84 22.84 2.46 -0.62
CA ILE A 84 23.11 1.45 -1.68
C ILE A 84 22.33 1.78 -2.96
N VAL A 85 21.02 2.05 -2.84
CA VAL A 85 20.16 2.29 -4.01
C VAL A 85 20.53 3.60 -4.71
N HIS A 86 20.71 4.71 -3.98
CA HIS A 86 21.16 5.97 -4.57
C HIS A 86 22.47 5.78 -5.33
N VAL A 87 23.46 5.10 -4.75
CA VAL A 87 24.73 4.78 -5.42
C VAL A 87 24.51 3.91 -6.66
N ALA A 88 23.65 2.90 -6.58
CA ALA A 88 23.34 2.03 -7.71
C ALA A 88 22.64 2.76 -8.86
N THR A 89 21.63 3.60 -8.59
CA THR A 89 20.97 4.44 -9.60
C THR A 89 21.95 5.44 -10.21
N LYS A 90 22.70 6.17 -9.37
CA LYS A 90 23.65 7.24 -9.75
C LYS A 90 24.80 6.74 -10.62
N HIS A 91 25.33 5.56 -10.33
CA HIS A 91 26.40 4.95 -11.11
C HIS A 91 25.87 4.04 -12.24
N GLY A 92 24.55 3.95 -12.42
CA GLY A 92 23.90 3.16 -13.46
C GLY A 92 24.25 1.68 -13.36
N ALA A 93 24.20 1.13 -12.15
CA ALA A 93 24.56 -0.26 -11.87
C ALA A 93 23.68 -1.24 -12.66
N GLU A 94 24.29 -2.36 -13.04
CA GLU A 94 23.62 -3.47 -13.74
C GLU A 94 23.58 -4.75 -12.88
N LEU A 95 24.40 -4.78 -11.81
CA LEU A 95 24.40 -5.77 -10.73
C LEU A 95 24.91 -5.10 -9.45
N VAL A 96 24.25 -5.39 -8.32
CA VAL A 96 24.78 -5.08 -6.98
C VAL A 96 25.33 -6.37 -6.35
N VAL A 97 26.44 -6.29 -5.64
CA VAL A 97 27.13 -7.43 -5.02
C VAL A 97 27.30 -7.19 -3.53
N PHE A 98 26.80 -8.09 -2.69
CA PHE A 98 26.91 -8.04 -1.24
C PHE A 98 27.94 -9.08 -0.75
N GLY A 99 28.99 -8.62 -0.06
CA GLY A 99 30.06 -9.48 0.47
C GLY A 99 29.63 -10.41 1.61
N PRO A 100 30.44 -11.43 1.94
CA PRO A 100 30.10 -12.48 2.92
C PRO A 100 29.95 -11.99 4.37
N HIS A 101 30.68 -10.95 4.76
CA HIS A 101 30.81 -10.50 6.16
C HIS A 101 30.25 -9.10 6.43
N LEU A 102 29.21 -8.67 5.72
CA LEU A 102 28.49 -7.43 6.05
C LEU A 102 27.86 -7.54 7.45
N ASP A 103 28.40 -6.80 8.43
CA ASP A 103 27.90 -6.82 9.82
C ASP A 103 26.53 -6.12 9.92
N THR A 104 25.50 -6.91 9.64
CA THR A 104 24.12 -6.47 9.44
C THR A 104 23.16 -7.58 9.82
N SER A 105 21.99 -7.21 10.32
CA SER A 105 20.95 -8.21 10.62
C SER A 105 20.52 -8.94 9.33
N PRO A 106 20.20 -10.24 9.39
CA PRO A 106 19.77 -10.98 8.20
C PRO A 106 18.56 -10.34 7.51
N ARG A 107 17.65 -9.74 8.30
CA ARG A 107 16.48 -9.00 7.80
C ARG A 107 16.90 -7.79 6.97
N ALA A 108 17.80 -6.95 7.47
CA ALA A 108 18.26 -5.76 6.75
C ALA A 108 18.92 -6.13 5.40
N ARG A 109 19.77 -7.17 5.41
CA ARG A 109 20.42 -7.66 4.17
C ARG A 109 19.43 -8.20 3.15
N VAL A 110 18.51 -9.08 3.57
CA VAL A 110 17.50 -9.68 2.66
C VAL A 110 16.47 -8.66 2.21
N GLY A 111 16.07 -7.73 3.08
CA GLY A 111 15.28 -6.56 2.73
C GLY A 111 15.95 -5.78 1.59
N ALA A 112 17.18 -5.30 1.80
CA ALA A 112 17.92 -4.56 0.77
C ALA A 112 18.03 -5.32 -0.58
N MET A 113 18.22 -6.64 -0.56
CA MET A 113 18.22 -7.49 -1.77
C MET A 113 16.86 -7.50 -2.49
N LEU A 114 15.77 -7.73 -1.76
CA LEU A 114 14.40 -7.72 -2.31
C LEU A 114 14.01 -6.35 -2.86
N MET A 115 14.46 -5.28 -2.20
CA MET A 115 14.15 -3.89 -2.57
C MET A 115 14.81 -3.51 -3.89
N LEU A 116 16.12 -3.80 -4.01
CA LEU A 116 16.86 -3.66 -5.27
C LEU A 116 16.21 -4.46 -6.41
N CYS A 117 15.78 -5.70 -6.17
CA CYS A 117 15.20 -6.57 -7.21
C CYS A 117 13.76 -6.23 -7.59
N LEU A 118 12.88 -5.95 -6.63
CA LEU A 118 11.44 -5.75 -6.88
C LEU A 118 11.08 -4.31 -7.27
N ARG A 119 11.77 -3.31 -6.69
CA ARG A 119 11.41 -1.88 -6.84
C ARG A 119 12.36 -1.10 -7.74
N GLU A 120 13.65 -1.43 -7.71
CA GLU A 120 14.68 -0.79 -8.58
C GLU A 120 15.02 -1.64 -9.82
N HIS A 121 14.47 -2.86 -9.92
CA HIS A 121 14.74 -3.84 -10.99
C HIS A 121 16.22 -4.22 -11.19
N LEU A 122 17.05 -4.09 -10.16
CA LEU A 122 18.47 -4.45 -10.15
C LEU A 122 18.68 -5.86 -9.61
N PRO A 123 19.38 -6.77 -10.33
CA PRO A 123 19.77 -8.06 -9.75
C PRO A 123 20.80 -7.86 -8.65
N VAL A 124 20.80 -8.77 -7.66
CA VAL A 124 21.71 -8.70 -6.50
C VAL A 124 22.39 -10.04 -6.24
N LEU A 125 23.72 -10.07 -6.33
CA LEU A 125 24.53 -11.21 -5.89
C LEU A 125 24.84 -11.09 -4.40
N SER A 126 24.24 -11.94 -3.58
CA SER A 126 24.62 -12.17 -2.19
C SER A 126 25.67 -13.28 -2.11
N ILE A 127 26.90 -12.93 -1.74
CA ILE A 127 27.97 -13.90 -1.47
C ILE A 127 27.81 -14.38 -0.02
N GLY A 128 27.72 -15.70 0.17
CA GLY A 128 27.54 -16.34 1.47
C GLY A 128 28.87 -16.66 2.19
N LYS A 129 28.79 -17.05 3.47
CA LYS A 129 29.94 -17.21 4.40
C LYS A 129 30.85 -18.44 4.13
N ALA A 130 30.85 -19.01 2.93
CA ALA A 130 31.59 -20.23 2.61
C ALA A 130 33.04 -19.95 2.18
N ALA A 131 33.92 -20.93 2.38
CA ALA A 131 35.29 -20.86 1.86
C ALA A 131 35.30 -20.96 0.32
N ALA A 132 36.20 -20.21 -0.33
CA ALA A 132 36.30 -20.19 -1.79
C ALA A 132 36.63 -21.59 -2.38
N PRO A 133 35.99 -21.99 -3.50
CA PRO A 133 36.37 -23.22 -4.19
C PRO A 133 37.80 -23.10 -4.75
N SER A 134 38.53 -24.22 -4.73
CA SER A 134 39.89 -24.30 -5.27
C SER A 134 39.91 -23.90 -6.77
N PRO A 135 40.89 -23.13 -7.26
CA PRO A 135 40.91 -22.59 -8.62
C PRO A 135 41.14 -23.64 -9.74
N ALA A 136 41.03 -24.92 -9.44
CA ALA A 136 41.21 -26.03 -10.38
C ALA A 136 39.85 -26.56 -10.89
N THR A 137 39.57 -26.27 -12.17
CA THR A 137 38.40 -26.70 -12.98
C THR A 137 37.16 -25.79 -12.84
N PRO A 138 36.60 -25.27 -13.96
CA PRO A 138 35.37 -24.49 -13.93
C PRO A 138 34.14 -25.41 -13.85
N ALA A 139 33.68 -25.69 -12.64
CA ALA A 139 32.28 -26.07 -12.43
C ALA A 139 31.35 -24.92 -12.89
N ARG A 140 30.13 -25.25 -13.33
CA ARG A 140 29.08 -24.30 -13.70
C ARG A 140 27.71 -24.97 -13.63
N THR A 141 27.16 -25.05 -12.43
CA THR A 141 25.86 -25.69 -12.19
C THR A 141 24.99 -24.71 -11.42
N ALA A 142 24.12 -24.03 -12.15
CA ALA A 142 23.20 -23.05 -11.59
C ALA A 142 21.90 -23.73 -11.16
N VAL A 143 21.41 -23.42 -9.96
CA VAL A 143 20.10 -23.88 -9.47
C VAL A 143 19.10 -22.75 -9.55
N ALA A 144 18.04 -22.91 -10.33
CA ALA A 144 16.92 -21.96 -10.38
C ALA A 144 15.80 -22.38 -9.43
N VAL A 145 15.38 -21.49 -8.53
CA VAL A 145 14.31 -21.74 -7.55
C VAL A 145 13.06 -20.97 -7.95
N ALA A 146 12.01 -21.68 -8.38
CA ALA A 146 10.71 -21.08 -8.71
C ALA A 146 9.58 -21.98 -8.16
N PRO A 147 9.14 -21.77 -6.90
CA PRO A 147 8.30 -22.73 -6.18
C PRO A 147 6.97 -23.09 -6.87
N ASP A 148 6.42 -22.15 -7.64
CA ASP A 148 5.13 -22.18 -8.32
C ASP A 148 5.24 -21.67 -9.78
N GLY A 149 6.48 -21.65 -10.32
CA GLY A 149 6.79 -21.12 -11.63
C GLY A 149 6.82 -19.58 -11.76
N ARG A 150 6.44 -18.81 -10.73
CA ARG A 150 6.57 -17.33 -10.78
C ARG A 150 8.04 -16.91 -10.95
N GLY A 151 8.26 -15.90 -11.79
CA GLY A 151 9.59 -15.36 -12.07
C GLY A 151 10.49 -16.21 -12.99
N LEU A 152 10.02 -17.34 -13.55
CA LEU A 152 10.82 -18.13 -14.51
C LEU A 152 11.25 -17.32 -15.76
N GLY A 153 10.45 -16.35 -16.22
CA GLY A 153 10.86 -15.41 -17.28
C GLY A 153 12.08 -14.55 -16.92
N ALA A 154 12.33 -14.28 -15.63
CA ALA A 154 13.53 -13.58 -15.18
C ALA A 154 14.76 -14.50 -15.24
N VAL A 155 14.62 -15.77 -14.85
CA VAL A 155 15.66 -16.80 -15.02
C VAL A 155 16.01 -16.98 -16.49
N ALA A 156 15.00 -17.10 -17.35
CA ALA A 156 15.15 -17.20 -18.81
C ALA A 156 15.93 -16.00 -19.39
N THR A 157 15.52 -14.79 -19.00
CA THR A 157 16.16 -13.53 -19.42
C THR A 157 17.60 -13.44 -18.92
N PHE A 158 17.89 -13.90 -17.69
CA PHE A 158 19.26 -13.95 -17.17
C PHE A 158 20.14 -14.92 -17.98
N LEU A 159 19.71 -16.19 -18.10
CA LEU A 159 20.49 -17.24 -18.77
C LEU A 159 20.78 -16.93 -20.23
N SER A 160 19.85 -16.29 -20.94
CA SER A 160 20.04 -15.86 -22.34
C SER A 160 21.21 -14.89 -22.57
N ARG A 161 21.67 -14.23 -21.49
CA ARG A 161 22.76 -13.23 -21.50
C ARG A 161 24.07 -13.80 -20.93
N CYS A 162 24.09 -15.07 -20.54
CA CYS A 162 25.28 -15.77 -20.07
C CYS A 162 26.11 -16.33 -21.24
N ALA A 163 27.30 -15.77 -21.46
CA ALA A 163 28.14 -16.05 -22.64
C ALA A 163 28.85 -17.43 -22.65
N VAL A 164 28.44 -18.38 -21.82
CA VAL A 164 29.10 -19.70 -21.71
C VAL A 164 28.12 -20.79 -21.27
N ARG A 165 28.28 -21.99 -21.83
CA ARG A 165 27.53 -23.19 -21.42
C ARG A 165 27.72 -23.47 -19.92
N SER A 166 26.59 -23.70 -19.26
CA SER A 166 26.44 -24.10 -17.85
C SER A 166 25.34 -25.17 -17.77
N GLU A 167 25.35 -25.97 -16.71
CA GLU A 167 24.24 -26.84 -16.33
C GLU A 167 23.19 -26.03 -15.55
N LEU A 168 21.92 -26.38 -15.74
CA LEU A 168 20.79 -25.75 -15.06
C LEU A 168 19.92 -26.83 -14.41
N VAL A 169 19.84 -26.79 -13.08
CA VAL A 169 18.90 -27.60 -12.30
C VAL A 169 17.76 -26.68 -11.87
N ALA A 170 16.50 -27.05 -12.16
CA ALA A 170 15.34 -26.26 -11.80
C ALA A 170 14.63 -26.91 -10.60
N LEU A 171 14.62 -26.21 -9.47
CA LEU A 171 13.95 -26.63 -8.26
C LEU A 171 12.62 -25.90 -8.12
N THR A 172 11.55 -26.68 -8.15
CA THR A 172 10.17 -26.19 -8.15
C THR A 172 9.32 -27.10 -7.26
N SER A 173 8.33 -26.57 -6.55
CA SER A 173 7.44 -27.44 -5.77
C SER A 173 6.60 -28.27 -6.73
N GLU A 174 5.92 -27.56 -7.64
CA GLU A 174 4.92 -28.07 -8.58
C GLU A 174 5.10 -27.29 -9.90
N LEU A 175 5.42 -28.00 -10.99
CA LEU A 175 5.33 -27.49 -12.36
C LEU A 175 4.50 -28.44 -13.19
N GLU A 176 3.58 -27.88 -13.98
CA GLU A 176 2.82 -28.64 -14.96
C GLU A 176 3.72 -29.17 -16.10
N PRO A 177 3.42 -30.33 -16.71
CA PRO A 177 4.23 -30.90 -17.79
C PRO A 177 4.44 -29.94 -18.97
N GLU A 178 3.49 -29.05 -19.23
CA GLU A 178 3.60 -28.00 -20.24
C GLU A 178 4.61 -26.91 -19.86
N GLN A 179 4.71 -26.52 -18.59
CA GLN A 179 5.72 -25.56 -18.10
C GLN A 179 7.12 -26.18 -18.18
N VAL A 180 7.26 -27.47 -17.85
CA VAL A 180 8.50 -28.24 -18.02
C VAL A 180 8.89 -28.32 -19.52
N SER A 181 7.94 -28.58 -20.40
CA SER A 181 8.15 -28.58 -21.86
C SER A 181 8.60 -27.22 -22.38
N HIS A 182 8.00 -26.12 -21.91
CA HIS A 182 8.42 -24.76 -22.25
C HIS A 182 9.84 -24.43 -21.76
N LEU A 183 10.22 -24.82 -20.54
CA LEU A 183 11.61 -24.70 -20.06
C LEU A 183 12.60 -25.51 -20.91
N GLN A 184 12.23 -26.73 -21.32
CA GLN A 184 13.06 -27.55 -22.21
C GLN A 184 13.13 -26.98 -23.64
N ALA A 185 12.08 -26.33 -24.13
CA ALA A 185 12.09 -25.59 -25.41
C ALA A 185 12.99 -24.35 -25.33
N LEU A 186 12.89 -23.58 -24.24
CA LEU A 186 13.77 -22.45 -23.94
C LEU A 186 15.24 -22.86 -23.87
N SER A 187 15.56 -23.93 -23.12
CA SER A 187 16.93 -24.44 -22.98
C SER A 187 17.56 -24.69 -24.37
N ARG A 188 16.83 -25.36 -25.25
CA ARG A 188 17.24 -25.59 -26.65
C ARG A 188 17.33 -24.29 -27.48
N ALA A 189 16.39 -23.37 -27.33
CA ALA A 189 16.38 -22.08 -28.04
C ALA A 189 17.53 -21.15 -27.63
N LEU A 190 17.98 -21.23 -26.37
CA LEU A 190 19.13 -20.48 -25.83
C LEU A 190 20.48 -21.18 -26.08
N GLY A 191 20.52 -22.34 -26.75
CA GLY A 191 21.76 -23.10 -26.99
C GLY A 191 22.34 -23.78 -25.74
N ILE A 192 21.50 -24.07 -24.75
CA ILE A 192 21.84 -24.78 -23.52
C ILE A 192 21.64 -26.29 -23.77
N ASP A 193 22.70 -26.95 -24.23
CA ASP A 193 22.71 -28.37 -24.64
C ASP A 193 22.62 -29.40 -23.48
N GLN A 194 22.01 -29.03 -22.34
CA GLN A 194 22.06 -29.78 -21.07
C GLN A 194 20.67 -30.12 -20.51
N LEU A 195 20.61 -31.12 -19.63
CA LEU A 195 19.36 -31.70 -19.13
C LEU A 195 18.72 -30.83 -18.02
N LEU A 196 17.46 -30.40 -18.24
CA LEU A 196 16.65 -29.76 -17.20
C LEU A 196 16.17 -30.84 -16.20
N HIS A 197 16.88 -30.99 -15.09
CA HIS A 197 16.37 -31.73 -13.94
C HIS A 197 15.36 -30.88 -13.18
N VAL A 198 14.14 -31.41 -13.04
CA VAL A 198 13.08 -30.89 -12.17
C VAL A 198 12.97 -31.83 -10.97
N GLU A 199 13.41 -31.39 -9.80
CA GLU A 199 13.24 -32.12 -8.54
C GLU A 199 12.14 -31.45 -7.72
N ALA A 200 11.08 -32.21 -7.43
CA ALA A 200 9.97 -31.75 -6.62
C ALA A 200 10.41 -31.54 -5.16
N LEU A 201 10.10 -30.37 -4.59
CA LEU A 201 10.49 -30.01 -3.22
C LEU A 201 9.66 -30.73 -2.12
N THR A 202 9.02 -31.86 -2.44
CA THR A 202 7.98 -32.51 -1.64
C THR A 202 8.50 -33.44 -0.55
N GLU A 203 9.76 -33.88 -0.59
CA GLU A 203 10.39 -34.71 0.45
C GLU A 203 11.44 -33.92 1.26
N ASN A 204 11.02 -33.21 2.31
CA ASN A 204 11.93 -32.77 3.37
C ASN A 204 11.21 -32.57 4.73
N PRO A 205 11.65 -33.20 5.84
CA PRO A 205 11.13 -32.95 7.19
C PRO A 205 11.59 -31.62 7.82
N ALA A 206 12.15 -30.68 7.05
CA ALA A 206 12.56 -29.36 7.54
C ALA A 206 11.36 -28.42 7.80
N HIS A 207 11.46 -27.59 8.83
CA HIS A 207 10.36 -26.71 9.27
C HIS A 207 10.23 -25.39 8.47
N SER A 208 11.04 -25.16 7.42
CA SER A 208 10.95 -23.96 6.59
C SER A 208 11.33 -24.21 5.11
N ARG A 209 10.67 -23.50 4.18
CA ARG A 209 11.03 -23.52 2.74
C ARG A 209 12.45 -23.02 2.46
N ALA A 210 13.00 -22.14 3.30
CA ALA A 210 14.30 -21.52 3.07
C ALA A 210 15.49 -22.47 3.29
N GLU A 211 15.40 -23.38 4.27
CA GLU A 211 16.43 -24.40 4.53
C GLU A 211 16.53 -25.40 3.36
N VAL A 212 15.42 -25.65 2.66
CA VAL A 212 15.37 -26.53 1.48
C VAL A 212 16.27 -26.00 0.36
N PHE A 213 16.41 -24.68 0.20
CA PHE A 213 17.22 -24.08 -0.87
C PHE A 213 18.72 -24.35 -0.71
N ASP A 214 19.28 -24.14 0.50
CA ASP A 214 20.69 -24.41 0.79
C ASP A 214 20.99 -25.92 0.75
N VAL A 215 20.10 -26.75 1.30
CA VAL A 215 20.19 -28.22 1.24
C VAL A 215 20.21 -28.72 -0.20
N ALA A 216 19.35 -28.20 -1.08
CA ALA A 216 19.27 -28.66 -2.46
C ALA A 216 20.42 -28.12 -3.34
N ALA A 217 20.92 -26.91 -3.09
CA ALA A 217 22.14 -26.41 -3.72
C ALA A 217 23.36 -27.27 -3.36
N LEU A 218 23.51 -27.61 -2.08
CA LEU A 218 24.57 -28.50 -1.59
C LEU A 218 24.44 -29.93 -2.12
N ARG A 219 23.22 -30.47 -2.22
CA ARG A 219 22.97 -31.83 -2.79
C ARG A 219 23.27 -31.92 -4.29
N SER A 220 23.02 -30.86 -5.05
CA SER A 220 23.22 -30.83 -6.51
C SER A 220 24.65 -30.48 -6.93
N GLY A 221 25.52 -30.10 -5.99
CA GLY A 221 26.86 -29.62 -6.30
C GLY A 221 26.88 -28.24 -6.98
N ALA A 222 25.78 -27.49 -6.84
CA ALA A 222 25.60 -26.21 -7.50
C ALA A 222 26.51 -25.12 -6.93
N ASP A 223 26.95 -24.22 -7.80
CA ASP A 223 27.88 -23.14 -7.47
C ASP A 223 27.30 -21.73 -7.70
N LEU A 224 26.04 -21.63 -8.14
CA LEU A 224 25.26 -20.40 -8.10
C LEU A 224 23.77 -20.71 -7.90
N LEU A 225 23.12 -20.04 -6.94
CA LEU A 225 21.66 -20.09 -6.76
C LEU A 225 21.01 -18.89 -7.47
N LEU A 226 20.03 -19.14 -8.33
CA LEU A 226 19.22 -18.13 -9.02
C LEU A 226 17.82 -18.09 -8.39
N VAL A 227 17.45 -16.94 -7.81
CA VAL A 227 16.16 -16.78 -7.11
C VAL A 227 15.41 -15.56 -7.67
N PRO A 228 14.27 -15.74 -8.37
CA PRO A 228 13.41 -14.62 -8.75
C PRO A 228 12.82 -13.98 -7.51
N ALA A 229 12.85 -12.64 -7.41
CA ALA A 229 12.36 -11.96 -6.22
C ALA A 229 10.84 -12.12 -6.00
N ASP A 230 10.04 -12.36 -7.04
CA ASP A 230 8.61 -12.69 -6.91
C ASP A 230 8.36 -13.99 -6.13
N ALA A 231 9.28 -14.96 -6.20
CA ALA A 231 9.20 -16.22 -5.44
C ALA A 231 9.39 -16.02 -3.92
N LEU A 232 9.71 -14.80 -3.49
CA LEU A 232 9.88 -14.39 -2.09
C LEU A 232 8.91 -13.26 -1.69
N ALA A 233 8.01 -12.83 -2.60
CA ALA A 233 7.14 -11.67 -2.39
C ALA A 233 5.89 -11.96 -1.54
N ASP A 234 5.47 -13.22 -1.40
CA ASP A 234 4.42 -13.64 -0.45
C ASP A 234 4.98 -13.74 0.97
N VAL A 235 5.23 -12.57 1.56
CA VAL A 235 6.03 -12.33 2.77
C VAL A 235 5.44 -12.92 4.06
N GLU A 236 4.23 -13.49 4.06
CA GLU A 236 3.77 -14.31 5.20
C GLU A 236 4.68 -15.51 5.48
N ALA A 237 5.36 -16.07 4.46
CA ALA A 237 6.40 -17.07 4.66
C ALA A 237 7.71 -16.50 5.26
N LEU A 238 7.95 -15.19 5.10
CA LEU A 238 9.13 -14.46 5.59
C LEU A 238 8.91 -13.89 7.01
N MET A 239 7.67 -13.84 7.50
CA MET A 239 7.31 -13.48 8.89
C MET A 239 7.95 -14.41 9.95
N LEU A 240 8.42 -15.61 9.57
CA LEU A 240 9.40 -16.41 10.35
C LEU A 240 10.81 -15.76 10.35
N GLY A 241 10.88 -14.43 10.40
CA GLY A 241 11.99 -13.59 9.92
C GLY A 241 13.30 -13.65 10.70
N LEU A 242 13.45 -14.60 11.62
CA LEU A 242 14.74 -14.96 12.23
C LEU A 242 15.40 -16.16 11.52
N PHE A 243 14.62 -17.02 10.86
CA PHE A 243 15.10 -18.25 10.23
C PHE A 243 15.29 -18.08 8.72
N GLY A 244 14.25 -17.68 7.98
CA GLY A 244 14.31 -17.55 6.51
C GLY A 244 15.34 -16.51 6.05
N ALA A 245 15.32 -15.31 6.64
CA ALA A 245 16.30 -14.27 6.33
C ALA A 245 17.75 -14.67 6.70
N LYS A 246 17.91 -15.45 7.78
CA LYS A 246 19.21 -15.99 8.19
C LYS A 246 19.73 -17.04 7.22
N ALA A 247 18.89 -17.96 6.75
CA ALA A 247 19.27 -18.94 5.73
C ALA A 247 19.76 -18.25 4.43
N LEU A 248 19.16 -17.13 4.02
CA LEU A 248 19.57 -16.36 2.84
C LEU A 248 20.86 -15.54 3.04
N GLN A 249 21.23 -15.20 4.29
CA GLN A 249 22.52 -14.57 4.64
C GLN A 249 23.64 -15.61 4.84
N GLU A 250 23.31 -16.79 5.36
CA GLU A 250 24.26 -17.85 5.74
C GLU A 250 24.36 -19.00 4.72
N ALA A 251 23.65 -18.88 3.59
CA ALA A 251 23.74 -19.79 2.46
C ALA A 251 25.20 -20.10 2.08
N ARG A 252 25.50 -21.36 1.77
CA ARG A 252 26.86 -21.82 1.47
C ARG A 252 27.25 -21.66 0.01
N VAL A 253 26.27 -21.40 -0.85
CA VAL A 253 26.42 -21.10 -2.27
C VAL A 253 25.96 -19.65 -2.50
N PRO A 254 26.66 -18.84 -3.31
CA PRO A 254 26.22 -17.48 -3.62
C PRO A 254 24.84 -17.47 -4.27
N LEU A 255 24.05 -16.45 -3.93
CA LEU A 255 22.67 -16.30 -4.35
C LEU A 255 22.54 -15.04 -5.20
N LEU A 256 22.30 -15.21 -6.50
CA LEU A 256 21.92 -14.14 -7.40
C LEU A 256 20.40 -14.02 -7.42
N MET A 257 19.89 -12.99 -6.73
CA MET A 257 18.49 -12.62 -6.79
C MET A 257 18.23 -11.88 -8.10
N LEU A 258 17.15 -12.26 -8.79
CA LEU A 258 16.75 -11.71 -10.08
C LEU A 258 15.51 -10.82 -9.94
N PRO A 259 15.48 -9.65 -10.61
CA PRO A 259 14.32 -8.76 -10.60
C PRO A 259 13.15 -9.36 -11.39
N ARG A 260 11.97 -8.70 -11.33
CA ARG A 260 10.89 -8.96 -12.29
C ARG A 260 11.43 -8.91 -13.72
N ALA A 261 10.99 -9.84 -14.57
CA ALA A 261 11.47 -9.97 -15.94
C ALA A 261 11.32 -8.65 -16.70
N GLN A 262 12.44 -8.00 -17.03
CA GLN A 262 12.42 -6.71 -17.70
C GLN A 262 11.88 -6.84 -19.13
N PRO A 263 10.97 -5.96 -19.61
CA PRO A 263 10.35 -6.06 -20.95
C PRO A 263 11.29 -5.80 -22.15
N SER A 264 12.60 -5.79 -21.94
CA SER A 264 13.63 -5.29 -22.86
C SER A 264 14.49 -6.40 -23.50
N SER A 265 14.04 -7.66 -23.45
CA SER A 265 14.80 -8.81 -23.98
C SER A 265 14.11 -9.38 -25.26
N PRO A 266 14.55 -8.98 -26.47
CA PRO A 266 13.85 -9.27 -27.74
C PRO A 266 14.12 -10.69 -28.26
N LEU A 267 14.02 -11.70 -27.39
CA LEU A 267 14.25 -13.11 -27.70
C LEU A 267 13.05 -13.75 -28.41
N PHE A 268 11.89 -13.09 -28.35
CA PHE A 268 10.59 -13.53 -28.86
C PHE A 268 9.83 -12.31 -29.40
N GLU A 269 8.78 -12.52 -30.20
CA GLU A 269 7.90 -11.43 -30.62
C GLU A 269 7.10 -10.92 -29.40
N ASP A 270 7.06 -9.60 -29.22
CA ASP A 270 6.24 -8.96 -28.19
C ASP A 270 4.75 -9.15 -28.52
N THR A 271 4.10 -10.10 -27.85
CA THR A 271 2.66 -10.30 -27.92
C THR A 271 1.95 -9.48 -26.83
N TYR A 272 0.68 -9.15 -27.05
CA TYR A 272 -0.13 -8.38 -26.09
C TYR A 272 -1.31 -9.22 -25.61
N ALA A 273 -1.60 -9.16 -24.31
CA ALA A 273 -2.85 -9.60 -23.73
C ALA A 273 -3.69 -8.37 -23.34
N VAL A 274 -5.00 -8.46 -23.56
CA VAL A 274 -5.98 -7.44 -23.17
C VAL A 274 -7.08 -8.12 -22.37
N SER A 275 -7.59 -7.43 -21.34
CA SER A 275 -8.71 -7.96 -20.55
C SER A 275 -9.98 -7.98 -21.41
N ASP A 276 -11.04 -8.61 -20.90
CA ASP A 276 -12.38 -8.30 -21.38
C ASP A 276 -12.89 -7.04 -20.65
N SER A 277 -14.05 -6.54 -21.07
CA SER A 277 -14.68 -5.37 -20.45
C SER A 277 -16.21 -5.48 -20.42
N LEU A 278 -16.85 -4.54 -19.72
CA LEU A 278 -18.29 -4.36 -19.67
C LEU A 278 -18.67 -3.01 -20.27
N SER A 279 -19.84 -2.94 -20.90
CA SER A 279 -20.45 -1.68 -21.36
C SER A 279 -21.83 -1.47 -20.72
N ALA A 280 -22.17 -0.21 -20.48
CA ALA A 280 -23.50 0.23 -20.07
C ALA A 280 -23.72 1.69 -20.51
N PRO A 281 -24.96 2.19 -20.62
CA PRO A 281 -25.23 3.58 -20.99
C PRO A 281 -24.53 4.56 -20.04
N GLY A 282 -23.62 5.37 -20.56
CA GLY A 282 -22.79 6.31 -19.78
C GLY A 282 -21.56 5.68 -19.09
N LEU A 283 -21.28 4.39 -19.29
CA LEU A 283 -20.08 3.70 -18.79
C LEU A 283 -19.14 3.37 -19.95
N ALA A 284 -18.04 4.12 -20.03
CA ALA A 284 -16.93 3.86 -20.94
C ALA A 284 -16.26 2.49 -20.63
N PRO A 285 -16.17 1.56 -21.61
CA PRO A 285 -15.45 0.31 -21.41
C PRO A 285 -13.97 0.52 -21.12
N ARG A 286 -13.45 -0.30 -20.22
CA ARG A 286 -12.10 -0.23 -19.67
C ARG A 286 -11.36 -1.55 -19.80
N PHE A 287 -10.11 -1.51 -20.20
CA PHE A 287 -9.30 -2.71 -20.47
C PHE A 287 -7.92 -2.57 -19.84
N ALA A 288 -7.42 -3.64 -19.22
CA ALA A 288 -6.00 -3.74 -18.90
C ALA A 288 -5.21 -4.22 -20.14
N VAL A 289 -4.00 -3.70 -20.30
CA VAL A 289 -3.08 -3.95 -21.42
C VAL A 289 -1.74 -4.47 -20.88
N GLU A 290 -1.44 -5.72 -21.16
CA GLU A 290 -0.19 -6.37 -20.79
C GLU A 290 0.65 -6.70 -22.02
N ARG A 291 1.96 -6.49 -21.91
CA ARG A 291 2.92 -7.17 -22.79
C ARG A 291 3.20 -8.56 -22.23
N VAL A 292 3.01 -9.57 -23.08
CA VAL A 292 3.26 -10.98 -22.79
C VAL A 292 4.56 -11.37 -23.47
N GLY A 293 5.61 -11.50 -22.66
CA GLY A 293 6.87 -12.11 -23.05
C GLY A 293 6.91 -13.60 -22.70
N PHE A 294 8.02 -14.26 -23.03
CA PHE A 294 8.19 -15.67 -22.73
C PHE A 294 8.30 -15.92 -21.22
N MET A 295 7.35 -16.68 -20.66
CA MET A 295 7.22 -17.00 -19.23
C MET A 295 7.09 -15.79 -18.28
N SER A 296 6.59 -14.65 -18.78
CA SER A 296 6.28 -13.48 -17.95
C SER A 296 5.33 -12.51 -18.67
N SER A 297 4.40 -11.90 -17.92
CA SER A 297 3.55 -10.81 -18.38
C SER A 297 3.83 -9.57 -17.54
N VAL A 298 3.78 -8.38 -18.16
CA VAL A 298 4.01 -7.10 -17.48
C VAL A 298 3.05 -6.05 -18.04
N SER A 299 2.25 -5.44 -17.16
CA SER A 299 1.44 -4.25 -17.47
C SER A 299 2.31 -3.12 -18.00
N VAL A 300 1.94 -2.56 -19.16
CA VAL A 300 2.77 -1.57 -19.88
C VAL A 300 2.64 -0.20 -19.23
N PRO A 301 3.68 0.34 -18.53
CA PRO A 301 3.55 1.59 -17.79
C PRO A 301 3.49 2.80 -18.72
N ASP A 302 4.25 2.76 -19.81
CA ASP A 302 4.33 3.80 -20.82
C ASP A 302 3.01 3.97 -21.57
N ALA A 303 2.69 5.20 -21.97
CA ALA A 303 1.53 5.46 -22.81
C ALA A 303 1.77 5.00 -24.26
N GLY A 304 0.75 4.45 -24.91
CA GLY A 304 0.86 3.90 -26.26
C GLY A 304 -0.45 3.93 -27.04
N ASP A 305 -0.34 4.18 -28.35
CA ASP A 305 -1.47 4.23 -29.28
C ASP A 305 -1.99 2.81 -29.61
N LEU A 306 -3.31 2.69 -29.72
CA LEU A 306 -4.00 1.46 -30.09
C LEU A 306 -5.13 1.69 -31.08
N THR A 307 -5.50 0.62 -31.79
CA THR A 307 -6.63 0.59 -32.74
C THR A 307 -7.52 -0.60 -32.42
N LEU A 308 -8.83 -0.34 -32.34
CA LEU A 308 -9.84 -1.37 -32.09
C LEU A 308 -10.50 -1.79 -33.40
N PHE A 309 -10.74 -3.09 -33.52
CA PHE A 309 -11.39 -3.73 -34.67
C PHE A 309 -12.62 -4.53 -34.26
N GLU A 310 -13.67 -4.45 -35.08
CA GLU A 310 -14.88 -5.28 -35.00
C GLU A 310 -15.10 -5.94 -36.37
N GLY A 311 -15.26 -7.27 -36.39
CA GLY A 311 -15.46 -8.03 -37.65
C GLY A 311 -14.34 -7.88 -38.69
N GLY A 312 -13.17 -7.38 -38.29
CA GLY A 312 -12.04 -7.05 -39.18
C GLY A 312 -12.04 -5.61 -39.72
N ASN A 313 -13.07 -4.80 -39.43
CA ASN A 313 -13.09 -3.37 -39.73
C ASN A 313 -12.58 -2.56 -38.53
N THR A 314 -11.94 -1.41 -38.77
CA THR A 314 -11.59 -0.48 -37.69
C THR A 314 -12.85 0.13 -37.07
N LEU A 315 -13.04 -0.05 -35.77
CA LEU A 315 -14.10 0.57 -34.98
C LEU A 315 -13.66 1.94 -34.43
N GLY A 316 -12.39 2.08 -34.02
CA GLY A 316 -11.86 3.34 -33.52
C GLY A 316 -10.37 3.31 -33.17
N HIS A 317 -9.83 4.48 -32.83
CA HIS A 317 -8.45 4.69 -32.37
C HIS A 317 -8.47 5.29 -30.97
N GLY A 318 -7.48 4.92 -30.14
CA GLY A 318 -7.34 5.42 -28.78
C GLY A 318 -5.93 5.15 -28.25
N GLY A 319 -5.75 5.23 -26.94
CA GLY A 319 -4.48 4.91 -26.29
C GLY A 319 -4.67 4.20 -24.95
N HIS A 320 -3.58 3.65 -24.43
CA HIS A 320 -3.46 3.23 -23.03
C HIS A 320 -2.50 4.16 -22.28
N GLU A 321 -2.68 4.28 -20.96
CA GLU A 321 -1.78 4.95 -20.03
C GLU A 321 -1.71 4.11 -18.75
N GLY A 322 -0.50 3.87 -18.19
CA GLY A 322 -0.35 3.12 -16.94
C GLY A 322 -0.96 1.71 -16.98
N GLY A 323 -0.88 1.03 -18.13
CA GLY A 323 -1.47 -0.30 -18.35
C GLY A 323 -2.98 -0.33 -18.56
N THR A 324 -3.70 0.80 -18.55
CA THR A 324 -5.16 0.85 -18.74
C THR A 324 -5.54 1.61 -20.00
N ALA A 325 -6.44 1.05 -20.81
CA ALA A 325 -7.14 1.72 -21.90
C ALA A 325 -8.59 2.01 -21.49
N VAL A 326 -9.07 3.23 -21.73
CA VAL A 326 -10.48 3.62 -21.58
C VAL A 326 -10.99 4.11 -22.93
N LEU A 327 -12.06 3.49 -23.44
CA LEU A 327 -12.57 3.75 -24.78
C LEU A 327 -13.80 4.65 -24.77
N ASP A 328 -14.14 5.19 -25.93
CA ASP A 328 -15.38 5.96 -26.11
C ASP A 328 -16.61 5.06 -25.91
N ALA A 329 -17.51 5.47 -25.01
CA ALA A 329 -18.73 4.74 -24.70
C ALA A 329 -19.69 4.66 -25.90
N SER A 330 -19.67 5.66 -26.79
CA SER A 330 -20.57 5.76 -27.94
C SER A 330 -20.38 4.63 -28.95
N TRP A 331 -19.18 4.04 -29.04
CA TRP A 331 -18.89 2.89 -29.89
C TRP A 331 -19.68 1.64 -29.46
N PHE A 332 -20.20 1.61 -28.23
CA PHE A 332 -20.83 0.42 -27.63
C PHE A 332 -22.31 0.63 -27.27
N GLU A 333 -22.89 1.82 -27.47
CA GLU A 333 -24.30 2.14 -27.14
C GLU A 333 -25.35 1.25 -27.85
N HIS A 334 -24.95 0.55 -28.91
CA HIS A 334 -25.83 -0.36 -29.68
C HIS A 334 -25.61 -1.84 -29.35
N THR A 335 -24.62 -2.17 -28.50
CA THR A 335 -24.27 -3.55 -28.14
C THR A 335 -25.25 -4.18 -27.14
N ARG A 336 -25.39 -5.50 -27.21
CA ARG A 336 -26.25 -6.34 -26.37
C ARG A 336 -25.65 -7.74 -26.19
N GLY A 337 -25.50 -8.22 -24.96
CA GLY A 337 -24.77 -9.48 -24.71
C GLY A 337 -23.26 -9.33 -25.03
N PRO A 338 -22.55 -10.42 -25.36
CA PRO A 338 -21.12 -10.40 -25.62
C PRO A 338 -20.77 -10.04 -27.08
N HIS A 339 -19.82 -9.12 -27.26
CA HIS A 339 -19.32 -8.64 -28.56
C HIS A 339 -17.82 -8.92 -28.68
N ALA A 340 -17.42 -9.54 -29.79
CA ALA A 340 -16.04 -9.94 -30.04
C ALA A 340 -15.26 -8.83 -30.74
N LEU A 341 -14.14 -8.43 -30.14
CA LEU A 341 -13.30 -7.31 -30.57
C LEU A 341 -11.84 -7.73 -30.69
N ALA A 342 -11.05 -6.92 -31.38
CA ALA A 342 -9.61 -7.13 -31.53
C ALA A 342 -8.83 -5.82 -31.39
N PHE A 343 -7.75 -5.83 -30.62
CA PHE A 343 -6.81 -4.71 -30.51
C PHE A 343 -5.59 -4.89 -31.41
N SER A 344 -5.03 -3.78 -31.89
CA SER A 344 -3.67 -3.67 -32.42
C SER A 344 -2.95 -2.50 -31.76
N PHE A 345 -1.65 -2.64 -31.49
CA PHE A 345 -0.81 -1.65 -30.82
C PHE A 345 0.19 -1.03 -31.81
N ALA A 346 0.43 0.27 -31.69
CA ALA A 346 1.14 1.02 -32.73
C ALA A 346 2.60 0.56 -32.92
N GLY A 347 2.91 0.12 -34.13
CA GLY A 347 4.23 -0.38 -34.55
C GLY A 347 4.14 -1.45 -35.64
N ALA A 348 3.10 -2.29 -35.59
CA ALA A 348 2.86 -3.33 -36.59
C ALA A 348 2.04 -2.82 -37.78
N SER A 349 2.69 -2.64 -38.95
CA SER A 349 2.04 -2.27 -40.22
C SER A 349 1.33 -3.45 -40.92
N ALA A 350 0.65 -4.31 -40.16
CA ALA A 350 -0.14 -5.43 -40.69
C ALA A 350 -1.27 -5.88 -39.73
N PRO A 351 -2.47 -6.23 -40.23
CA PRO A 351 -3.56 -6.82 -39.45
C PRO A 351 -3.31 -8.32 -39.15
N ARG A 352 -2.09 -8.70 -38.77
CA ARG A 352 -1.64 -10.09 -38.56
C ARG A 352 -1.56 -10.51 -37.09
N HIS A 353 -1.43 -9.55 -36.18
CA HIS A 353 -1.28 -9.78 -34.74
C HIS A 353 -2.35 -8.98 -34.01
N LEU A 354 -3.61 -9.40 -34.17
CA LEU A 354 -4.76 -8.82 -33.48
C LEU A 354 -4.96 -9.56 -32.15
N THR A 355 -4.97 -8.84 -31.02
CA THR A 355 -5.27 -9.44 -29.70
C THR A 355 -6.78 -9.48 -29.47
N PRO A 356 -7.41 -10.66 -29.39
CA PRO A 356 -8.85 -10.79 -29.21
C PRO A 356 -9.29 -10.54 -27.75
N CYS A 357 -10.42 -9.87 -27.58
CA CYS A 357 -11.09 -9.60 -26.32
C CYS A 357 -12.61 -9.48 -26.53
N TYR A 358 -13.39 -9.40 -25.44
CA TYR A 358 -14.83 -9.21 -25.51
C TYR A 358 -15.32 -8.02 -24.68
N VAL A 359 -16.39 -7.37 -25.15
CA VAL A 359 -17.21 -6.46 -24.36
C VAL A 359 -18.57 -7.12 -24.11
N LEU A 360 -18.98 -7.22 -22.84
CA LEU A 360 -20.33 -7.64 -22.46
C LEU A 360 -21.19 -6.41 -22.11
N ALA A 361 -22.31 -6.26 -22.82
CA ALA A 361 -23.44 -5.44 -22.39
C ALA A 361 -24.41 -6.34 -21.58
N PRO A 362 -24.46 -6.24 -20.23
CA PRO A 362 -25.11 -7.27 -19.40
C PRO A 362 -26.65 -7.23 -19.47
N GLU A 363 -27.26 -8.17 -20.19
CA GLU A 363 -28.72 -8.37 -20.21
C GLU A 363 -29.29 -9.12 -18.98
N LYS A 364 -28.42 -9.56 -18.06
CA LYS A 364 -28.74 -10.32 -16.83
C LYS A 364 -27.84 -9.85 -15.68
N PRO A 365 -28.20 -10.09 -14.41
CA PRO A 365 -27.31 -9.82 -13.29
C PRO A 365 -25.98 -10.57 -13.42
N VAL A 366 -24.89 -9.94 -13.01
CA VAL A 366 -23.52 -10.48 -13.12
C VAL A 366 -23.15 -11.21 -11.82
N LEU A 367 -22.65 -12.43 -11.93
CA LEU A 367 -21.94 -13.13 -10.85
C LEU A 367 -20.44 -12.87 -11.06
N LEU A 368 -19.85 -12.05 -10.19
CA LEU A 368 -18.43 -11.71 -10.23
C LEU A 368 -17.62 -12.72 -9.42
N VAL A 369 -16.55 -13.25 -9.99
CA VAL A 369 -15.74 -14.32 -9.40
C VAL A 369 -14.26 -13.96 -9.45
N ASP A 370 -13.52 -14.15 -8.37
CA ASP A 370 -12.05 -14.12 -8.42
C ASP A 370 -11.53 -15.18 -9.40
N SER A 371 -10.77 -14.75 -10.39
CA SER A 371 -10.13 -15.60 -11.41
C SER A 371 -9.26 -16.76 -10.88
N LEU A 372 -8.92 -16.76 -9.58
CA LEU A 372 -8.03 -17.71 -8.91
C LEU A 372 -8.71 -18.51 -7.77
N VAL A 373 -10.04 -18.67 -7.79
CA VAL A 373 -10.72 -19.69 -6.94
C VAL A 373 -10.42 -21.11 -7.46
N ASP A 374 -10.63 -22.11 -6.60
CA ASP A 374 -10.38 -23.52 -6.92
C ASP A 374 -11.40 -24.12 -7.91
N GLU A 375 -11.07 -25.32 -8.43
CA GLU A 375 -11.85 -26.00 -9.47
C GLU A 375 -13.27 -26.39 -9.02
N GLU A 376 -13.48 -26.72 -7.73
CA GLU A 376 -14.82 -27.05 -7.20
C GLU A 376 -15.69 -25.79 -7.12
N ALA A 377 -15.12 -24.68 -6.68
CA ALA A 377 -15.76 -23.36 -6.66
C ALA A 377 -16.05 -22.80 -8.06
N LEU A 378 -15.13 -22.98 -9.03
CA LEU A 378 -15.35 -22.61 -10.43
C LEU A 378 -16.57 -23.35 -11.01
N ASP A 379 -16.67 -24.66 -10.80
CA ASP A 379 -17.75 -25.47 -11.36
C ASP A 379 -19.09 -25.24 -10.62
N ALA A 380 -19.04 -24.98 -9.30
CA ALA A 380 -20.19 -24.52 -8.53
C ALA A 380 -20.69 -23.15 -9.01
N ALA A 381 -19.80 -22.18 -9.23
CA ALA A 381 -20.16 -20.84 -9.72
C ALA A 381 -20.76 -20.90 -11.14
N ARG A 382 -20.20 -21.73 -12.03
CA ARG A 382 -20.76 -22.01 -13.36
C ARG A 382 -22.18 -22.58 -13.27
N ALA A 383 -22.38 -23.58 -12.41
CA ALA A 383 -23.69 -24.21 -12.23
C ALA A 383 -24.71 -23.30 -11.50
N LEU A 384 -24.25 -22.34 -10.71
CA LEU A 384 -25.08 -21.31 -10.06
C LEU A 384 -25.47 -20.19 -11.04
N ALA A 385 -24.57 -19.83 -11.96
CA ALA A 385 -24.83 -18.86 -13.03
C ALA A 385 -25.83 -19.38 -14.06
N ALA A 386 -25.49 -20.48 -14.75
CA ALA A 386 -26.33 -21.15 -15.75
C ALA A 386 -27.11 -20.18 -16.67
N GLU A 387 -28.44 -20.29 -16.73
CA GLU A 387 -29.30 -19.39 -17.50
C GLU A 387 -29.63 -18.07 -16.80
N ARG A 388 -29.23 -17.88 -15.54
CA ARG A 388 -29.73 -16.82 -14.64
C ARG A 388 -28.82 -15.60 -14.56
N TYR A 389 -27.51 -15.82 -14.57
CA TYR A 389 -26.50 -14.77 -14.36
C TYR A 389 -25.43 -14.81 -15.45
N HIS A 390 -24.85 -13.66 -15.78
CA HIS A 390 -23.60 -13.61 -16.55
C HIS A 390 -22.45 -13.95 -15.60
N LEU A 391 -21.74 -15.04 -15.87
CA LEU A 391 -20.53 -15.40 -15.12
C LEU A 391 -19.36 -14.57 -15.65
N VAL A 392 -18.74 -13.77 -14.76
CA VAL A 392 -17.64 -12.87 -15.14
C VAL A 392 -16.53 -13.00 -14.10
N PHE A 393 -15.34 -13.35 -14.56
CA PHE A 393 -14.15 -13.47 -13.76
C PHE A 393 -13.45 -12.11 -13.65
N VAL A 394 -12.75 -11.88 -12.54
CA VAL A 394 -11.98 -10.67 -12.30
C VAL A 394 -10.58 -11.05 -11.85
N ARG A 395 -9.58 -10.57 -12.60
CA ARG A 395 -8.19 -10.55 -12.18
C ARG A 395 -8.01 -9.44 -11.15
N LEU A 396 -7.52 -9.79 -9.97
CA LEU A 396 -7.43 -8.83 -8.85
C LEU A 396 -6.10 -8.06 -8.82
N ARG A 397 -5.05 -8.56 -9.50
CA ARG A 397 -3.71 -7.95 -9.54
C ARG A 397 -3.03 -8.06 -10.89
N ASP A 398 -2.23 -7.04 -11.20
CA ASP A 398 -1.34 -6.97 -12.36
C ASP A 398 -0.09 -7.86 -12.24
N SER A 399 0.29 -8.25 -11.03
CA SER A 399 1.39 -9.20 -10.79
C SER A 399 1.12 -10.63 -11.25
N ASP A 400 -0.14 -10.97 -11.51
CA ASP A 400 -0.62 -12.32 -11.76
C ASP A 400 -1.04 -12.39 -13.24
N SER A 401 -0.40 -13.18 -14.10
CA SER A 401 -0.52 -13.02 -15.57
C SER A 401 -1.95 -13.16 -16.10
N LEU A 402 -2.42 -12.13 -16.81
CA LEU A 402 -3.74 -12.12 -17.46
C LEU A 402 -3.88 -13.24 -18.50
N ALA A 403 -2.79 -13.53 -19.24
CA ALA A 403 -2.76 -14.58 -20.23
C ALA A 403 -2.85 -15.99 -19.60
N GLN A 404 -2.16 -16.21 -18.47
CA GLN A 404 -2.20 -17.49 -17.74
C GLN A 404 -3.58 -17.74 -17.12
N GLN A 405 -4.18 -16.73 -16.46
CA GLN A 405 -5.54 -16.84 -15.92
C GLN A 405 -6.58 -17.10 -17.03
N ARG A 406 -6.48 -16.39 -18.17
CA ARG A 406 -7.36 -16.61 -19.33
C ARG A 406 -7.20 -18.01 -19.94
N ALA A 407 -6.01 -18.61 -19.87
CA ALA A 407 -5.77 -19.98 -20.30
C ALA A 407 -6.38 -20.99 -19.30
N HIS A 408 -6.07 -20.84 -18.01
CA HIS A 408 -6.59 -21.68 -16.93
C HIS A 408 -8.12 -21.73 -16.91
N LEU A 409 -8.79 -20.57 -17.00
CA LEU A 409 -10.26 -20.51 -17.04
C LEU A 409 -10.86 -21.23 -18.25
N ARG A 410 -10.16 -21.29 -19.40
CA ARG A 410 -10.63 -22.07 -20.58
C ARG A 410 -10.39 -23.57 -20.43
N GLU A 411 -9.30 -23.96 -19.78
CA GLU A 411 -8.98 -25.36 -19.47
C GLU A 411 -10.00 -25.96 -18.50
N LYS A 412 -10.30 -25.22 -17.41
CA LYS A 412 -11.22 -25.67 -16.35
C LYS A 412 -12.69 -25.49 -16.68
N LEU A 413 -13.04 -24.60 -17.62
CA LEU A 413 -14.43 -24.34 -18.03
C LEU A 413 -14.59 -24.53 -19.55
N PRO A 414 -14.35 -25.74 -20.11
CA PRO A 414 -14.38 -25.98 -21.55
C PRO A 414 -15.77 -25.79 -22.18
N ASP A 415 -16.84 -25.86 -21.38
CA ASP A 415 -18.21 -25.53 -21.78
C ASP A 415 -18.44 -24.01 -22.01
N LEU A 416 -17.50 -23.15 -21.58
CA LEU A 416 -17.54 -21.70 -21.80
C LEU A 416 -16.53 -21.33 -22.90
N PRO A 417 -16.97 -21.12 -24.17
CA PRO A 417 -16.04 -20.86 -25.28
C PRO A 417 -15.24 -19.55 -25.13
N TRP A 418 -15.69 -18.65 -24.26
CA TRP A 418 -14.89 -17.53 -23.77
C TRP A 418 -15.28 -17.16 -22.33
N PRO A 419 -14.50 -17.55 -21.30
CA PRO A 419 -14.69 -17.01 -19.96
C PRO A 419 -14.28 -15.53 -19.96
N LEU A 420 -15.25 -14.66 -19.62
CA LEU A 420 -15.02 -13.21 -19.56
C LEU A 420 -14.12 -12.89 -18.37
N LEU A 421 -12.95 -12.29 -18.61
CA LEU A 421 -11.95 -11.95 -17.60
C LEU A 421 -11.70 -10.43 -17.58
N LEU A 422 -12.33 -9.75 -16.63
CA LEU A 422 -12.06 -8.35 -16.31
C LEU A 422 -10.74 -8.22 -15.54
N ASP A 423 -10.24 -6.99 -15.44
CA ASP A 423 -9.11 -6.62 -14.60
C ASP A 423 -9.52 -5.55 -13.58
N ALA A 424 -9.25 -5.77 -12.29
CA ALA A 424 -9.67 -4.87 -11.22
C ALA A 424 -9.00 -3.50 -11.30
N SER A 425 -7.72 -3.43 -11.67
CA SER A 425 -6.96 -2.17 -11.75
C SER A 425 -7.53 -1.24 -12.81
N ALA A 426 -7.97 -1.81 -13.94
CA ALA A 426 -8.69 -1.05 -14.97
C ALA A 426 -10.00 -0.42 -14.43
N TRP A 427 -10.68 -1.03 -13.45
CA TRP A 427 -11.92 -0.50 -12.87
C TRP A 427 -11.72 0.41 -11.64
N LEU A 428 -10.71 0.18 -10.81
CA LEU A 428 -10.55 0.88 -9.52
C LEU A 428 -9.86 2.26 -9.64
N ASP A 429 -9.20 2.56 -10.76
CA ASP A 429 -8.29 3.72 -10.96
C ASP A 429 -6.97 3.62 -10.15
N ASP A 430 -6.61 2.45 -9.64
CA ASP A 430 -5.39 2.23 -8.84
C ASP A 430 -4.09 2.16 -9.67
N ALA A 431 -4.21 1.87 -10.98
CA ALA A 431 -3.16 1.48 -11.91
C ALA A 431 -2.40 0.19 -11.55
N ARG A 432 -2.01 -0.01 -10.28
CA ARG A 432 -1.39 -1.24 -9.75
C ARG A 432 -1.79 -1.48 -8.31
N ALA A 433 -1.82 -2.74 -7.90
CA ALA A 433 -2.10 -3.15 -6.53
C ALA A 433 -0.86 -3.16 -5.60
N ASP A 434 0.22 -2.45 -5.96
CA ASP A 434 1.55 -2.54 -5.33
C ASP A 434 1.61 -2.05 -3.87
N ASP A 435 0.68 -1.20 -3.42
CA ASP A 435 0.57 -0.76 -2.02
C ASP A 435 -0.63 -1.35 -1.24
N VAL A 436 -1.47 -2.16 -1.90
CA VAL A 436 -2.59 -2.90 -1.30
C VAL A 436 -2.14 -4.32 -0.92
N PRO A 437 -2.37 -4.82 0.31
CA PRO A 437 -2.00 -6.19 0.70
C PRO A 437 -2.83 -7.28 0.01
N ARG A 438 -2.28 -8.49 -0.20
CA ARG A 438 -3.02 -9.61 -0.80
C ARG A 438 -4.18 -10.13 0.06
N GLN A 439 -4.14 -9.90 1.38
CA GLN A 439 -5.19 -10.31 2.32
C GLN A 439 -6.51 -9.51 2.20
N VAL A 440 -6.60 -8.60 1.22
CA VAL A 440 -7.80 -7.80 0.91
C VAL A 440 -8.09 -7.79 -0.60
N ASP A 441 -7.64 -8.79 -1.35
CA ASP A 441 -7.95 -8.91 -2.78
C ASP A 441 -9.46 -9.11 -3.00
N GLY A 442 -10.15 -9.79 -2.08
CA GLY A 442 -11.61 -9.86 -2.01
C GLY A 442 -12.28 -8.49 -1.84
N GLN A 443 -11.67 -7.54 -1.12
CA GLN A 443 -12.17 -6.15 -1.09
C GLN A 443 -12.07 -5.52 -2.48
N ARG A 444 -10.96 -5.75 -3.22
CA ARG A 444 -10.82 -5.26 -4.60
C ARG A 444 -11.94 -5.79 -5.49
N LEU A 445 -12.30 -7.08 -5.37
CA LEU A 445 -13.45 -7.67 -6.06
C LEU A 445 -14.78 -7.00 -5.69
N LEU A 446 -15.03 -6.77 -4.39
CA LEU A 446 -16.24 -6.10 -3.91
C LEU A 446 -16.35 -4.66 -4.44
N ARG A 447 -15.24 -3.93 -4.52
CA ARG A 447 -15.19 -2.54 -5.00
C ARG A 447 -15.38 -2.43 -6.52
N VAL A 448 -14.93 -3.43 -7.28
CA VAL A 448 -15.32 -3.58 -8.69
C VAL A 448 -16.84 -3.77 -8.78
N ALA A 449 -17.45 -4.59 -7.92
CA ALA A 449 -18.89 -4.81 -7.91
C ALA A 449 -19.71 -3.54 -7.57
N THR A 450 -19.36 -2.80 -6.51
CA THR A 450 -20.08 -1.57 -6.11
C THR A 450 -19.95 -0.48 -7.18
N ARG A 451 -18.78 -0.36 -7.84
CA ARG A 451 -18.56 0.59 -8.92
C ARG A 451 -19.34 0.26 -10.20
N LEU A 452 -19.44 -1.02 -10.56
CA LEU A 452 -20.30 -1.47 -11.66
C LEU A 452 -21.79 -1.25 -11.35
N ALA A 453 -22.21 -1.48 -10.10
CA ALA A 453 -23.58 -1.20 -9.65
C ALA A 453 -23.91 0.32 -9.66
N ALA A 454 -22.95 1.19 -9.35
CA ALA A 454 -23.12 2.65 -9.47
C ALA A 454 -23.37 3.10 -10.91
N ALA A 455 -22.87 2.34 -11.89
CA ALA A 455 -23.13 2.49 -13.31
C ALA A 455 -24.40 1.73 -13.81
N HIS A 456 -25.23 1.23 -12.89
CA HIS A 456 -26.46 0.46 -13.13
C HIS A 456 -26.26 -0.94 -13.76
N ILE A 457 -25.06 -1.53 -13.69
CA ILE A 457 -24.88 -2.94 -14.00
C ILE A 457 -25.35 -3.77 -12.79
N PRO A 458 -26.39 -4.61 -12.91
CA PRO A 458 -26.89 -5.40 -11.78
C PRO A 458 -25.87 -6.48 -11.39
N ILE A 459 -25.44 -6.51 -10.12
CA ILE A 459 -24.54 -7.56 -9.59
C ILE A 459 -25.33 -8.49 -8.68
N ALA A 460 -25.27 -9.80 -8.93
CA ALA A 460 -25.96 -10.85 -8.17
C ALA A 460 -25.22 -11.22 -6.86
N ALA A 461 -23.92 -11.43 -6.95
CA ALA A 461 -23.02 -11.74 -5.83
C ALA A 461 -21.56 -11.53 -6.26
N VAL A 462 -20.66 -11.57 -5.28
CA VAL A 462 -19.22 -11.74 -5.48
C VAL A 462 -18.76 -13.06 -4.85
N LEU A 463 -17.86 -13.79 -5.51
CA LEU A 463 -17.20 -14.99 -5.00
C LEU A 463 -15.68 -14.75 -4.94
N THR A 464 -15.11 -14.87 -3.75
CA THR A 464 -13.68 -14.67 -3.49
C THR A 464 -13.09 -15.83 -2.70
N ARG A 465 -11.78 -16.06 -2.84
CA ARG A 465 -10.99 -17.00 -2.05
C ARG A 465 -10.44 -16.42 -0.73
N ASP A 466 -10.63 -15.12 -0.47
CA ASP A 466 -10.07 -14.46 0.70
C ASP A 466 -10.69 -14.97 2.01
N SER A 467 -9.83 -15.41 2.93
CA SER A 467 -10.22 -15.82 4.29
C SER A 467 -10.87 -14.68 5.08
N TYR A 468 -10.47 -13.43 4.81
CA TYR A 468 -11.14 -12.22 5.32
C TYR A 468 -12.29 -11.85 4.39
N LYS A 469 -13.35 -12.68 4.39
CA LYS A 469 -14.48 -12.53 3.46
C LYS A 469 -15.09 -11.10 3.57
N PRO A 470 -15.08 -10.31 2.48
CA PRO A 470 -15.49 -8.90 2.49
C PRO A 470 -17.00 -8.76 2.72
N VAL A 471 -17.41 -7.71 3.41
CA VAL A 471 -18.78 -7.49 3.89
C VAL A 471 -19.38 -6.24 3.23
N HIS A 472 -20.58 -6.39 2.66
CA HIS A 472 -21.39 -5.26 2.18
C HIS A 472 -22.82 -5.40 2.71
N PRO A 473 -23.52 -4.31 3.12
CA PRO A 473 -24.85 -4.41 3.72
C PRO A 473 -25.92 -5.06 2.83
N HIS A 474 -25.76 -4.97 1.50
CA HIS A 474 -26.79 -5.34 0.52
C HIS A 474 -26.27 -6.15 -0.69
N LEU A 475 -25.04 -6.68 -0.64
CA LEU A 475 -24.48 -7.54 -1.70
C LEU A 475 -23.93 -8.81 -1.06
N ARG A 476 -24.29 -9.96 -1.61
CA ARG A 476 -23.86 -11.25 -1.08
C ARG A 476 -22.42 -11.56 -1.50
N THR A 477 -21.55 -11.72 -0.51
CA THR A 477 -20.22 -12.32 -0.67
C THR A 477 -20.26 -13.80 -0.33
N LEU A 478 -19.73 -14.63 -1.24
CA LEU A 478 -19.52 -16.06 -1.08
C LEU A 478 -18.03 -16.38 -0.88
N SER A 479 -17.73 -17.31 0.02
CA SER A 479 -16.49 -18.10 -0.02
C SER A 479 -16.64 -19.29 -0.98
N PRO A 480 -15.53 -20.02 -1.29
CA PRO A 480 -15.59 -21.25 -2.09
C PRO A 480 -16.58 -22.27 -1.54
N GLU A 481 -16.50 -22.55 -0.24
CA GLU A 481 -17.32 -23.56 0.44
C GLU A 481 -18.80 -23.15 0.49
N GLU A 482 -19.09 -21.86 0.67
CA GLU A 482 -20.46 -21.34 0.59
C GLU A 482 -21.04 -21.43 -0.82
N CYS A 483 -20.22 -21.27 -1.87
CA CYS A 483 -20.66 -21.43 -3.25
C CYS A 483 -20.92 -22.90 -3.61
N VAL A 484 -20.06 -23.82 -3.15
CA VAL A 484 -20.22 -25.27 -3.33
C VAL A 484 -21.44 -25.79 -2.55
N ALA A 485 -21.66 -25.33 -1.32
CA ALA A 485 -22.80 -25.73 -0.48
C ALA A 485 -24.15 -25.14 -0.92
N LEU A 486 -24.16 -24.14 -1.83
CA LEU A 486 -25.38 -23.54 -2.32
C LEU A 486 -26.11 -24.43 -3.33
N SER A 487 -27.41 -24.65 -3.11
CA SER A 487 -28.24 -25.27 -4.15
C SER A 487 -28.19 -24.43 -5.43
N ARG A 488 -27.97 -25.09 -6.57
CA ARG A 488 -27.95 -24.48 -7.92
C ARG A 488 -29.24 -23.73 -8.27
N THR A 489 -30.36 -24.03 -7.59
CA THR A 489 -31.64 -23.32 -7.73
C THR A 489 -31.78 -22.09 -6.83
N THR A 490 -30.89 -21.86 -5.86
CA THR A 490 -30.99 -20.74 -4.90
C THR A 490 -30.93 -19.41 -5.66
N PRO A 491 -31.91 -18.50 -5.52
CA PRO A 491 -31.80 -17.18 -6.09
C PRO A 491 -30.73 -16.35 -5.35
N LEU A 492 -29.92 -15.64 -6.13
CA LEU A 492 -29.13 -14.51 -5.68
C LEU A 492 -29.94 -13.24 -6.03
N GLU A 493 -30.32 -12.48 -5.02
CA GLU A 493 -30.99 -11.18 -5.20
C GLU A 493 -29.92 -10.14 -5.56
N PRO A 494 -30.05 -9.42 -6.70
CA PRO A 494 -29.05 -8.44 -7.08
C PRO A 494 -28.97 -7.26 -6.11
N LEU A 495 -27.76 -6.73 -5.95
CA LEU A 495 -27.47 -5.51 -5.19
C LEU A 495 -28.47 -4.39 -5.57
N PRO A 496 -29.35 -3.96 -4.65
CA PRO A 496 -30.31 -2.91 -4.93
C PRO A 496 -29.58 -1.59 -5.22
N ILE A 497 -29.82 -1.04 -6.42
CA ILE A 497 -29.34 0.29 -6.80
C ILE A 497 -30.14 1.32 -5.98
N PRO A 498 -29.50 2.21 -5.19
CA PRO A 498 -30.22 3.17 -4.36
C PRO A 498 -31.02 4.19 -5.20
N ASP A 499 -32.24 4.52 -4.78
CA ASP A 499 -33.05 5.60 -5.38
C ASP A 499 -32.61 6.99 -4.84
N GLU A 500 -31.31 7.27 -4.96
CA GLU A 500 -30.69 8.52 -4.49
C GLU A 500 -30.53 9.52 -5.66
N PRO A 501 -30.78 10.83 -5.43
CA PRO A 501 -30.85 11.84 -6.48
C PRO A 501 -29.46 12.20 -7.03
N GLY A 502 -29.05 11.47 -8.07
CA GLY A 502 -27.80 11.68 -8.79
C GLY A 502 -26.72 10.65 -8.47
N ALA A 503 -25.68 10.60 -9.31
CA ALA A 503 -24.65 9.56 -9.24
C ALA A 503 -23.86 9.59 -7.92
N PHE A 504 -23.45 10.77 -7.45
CA PHE A 504 -22.71 10.94 -6.20
C PHE A 504 -23.41 10.33 -4.98
N ALA A 505 -24.70 10.64 -4.78
CA ALA A 505 -25.45 10.14 -3.63
C ALA A 505 -25.69 8.62 -3.68
N ARG A 506 -25.87 8.04 -4.88
CA ARG A 506 -25.88 6.58 -5.06
C ARG A 506 -24.53 5.94 -4.75
N GLU A 507 -23.44 6.53 -5.26
CA GLU A 507 -22.08 6.01 -5.08
C GLU A 507 -21.67 6.02 -3.60
N LEU A 508 -22.07 7.05 -2.82
CA LEU A 508 -21.90 7.05 -1.37
C LEU A 508 -22.61 5.87 -0.68
N VAL A 509 -23.88 5.61 -0.99
CA VAL A 509 -24.62 4.49 -0.37
C VAL A 509 -24.04 3.13 -0.79
N LEU A 510 -23.56 3.01 -2.03
CA LEU A 510 -22.86 1.81 -2.53
C LEU A 510 -21.43 1.66 -1.95
N ALA A 511 -20.83 2.74 -1.46
CA ALA A 511 -19.61 2.74 -0.65
C ALA A 511 -19.87 2.43 0.84
N GLY A 512 -21.08 1.96 1.20
CA GLY A 512 -21.47 1.69 2.59
C GLY A 512 -21.59 2.93 3.49
N CYS A 513 -21.60 4.14 2.91
CA CYS A 513 -21.88 5.36 3.65
C CYS A 513 -23.32 5.34 4.18
N GLY A 514 -23.52 5.78 5.42
CA GLY A 514 -24.83 5.79 6.05
C GLY A 514 -25.88 6.62 5.29
N PRO A 515 -27.18 6.39 5.53
CA PRO A 515 -28.25 7.13 4.88
C PRO A 515 -28.18 8.62 5.24
N ARG A 516 -28.47 9.49 4.28
CA ARG A 516 -28.52 10.95 4.47
C ARG A 516 -29.59 11.31 5.50
N ARG A 517 -29.20 11.91 6.62
CA ARG A 517 -30.13 12.40 7.65
C ARG A 517 -30.01 13.92 7.81
N GLY A 518 -31.14 14.62 7.72
CA GLY A 518 -31.27 16.00 8.17
C GLY A 518 -31.41 16.11 9.68
N GLY A 519 -31.55 17.34 10.19
CA GLY A 519 -31.91 17.58 11.59
C GLY A 519 -30.76 17.93 12.54
N HIS A 520 -29.56 18.25 12.02
CA HIS A 520 -28.36 18.42 12.85
C HIS A 520 -27.98 19.88 13.13
N ASP A 521 -27.48 20.14 14.33
CA ASP A 521 -26.53 21.24 14.62
C ASP A 521 -25.12 20.65 14.53
N ILE A 522 -24.24 21.23 13.71
CA ILE A 522 -22.86 20.76 13.51
C ILE A 522 -21.93 21.97 13.46
N ALA A 523 -20.86 21.92 14.23
CA ALA A 523 -19.77 22.90 14.17
C ALA A 523 -18.42 22.19 14.10
N PHE A 524 -17.54 22.66 13.23
CA PHE A 524 -16.15 22.19 13.16
C PHE A 524 -15.29 22.84 14.25
N GLU A 525 -14.23 22.14 14.64
CA GLU A 525 -13.29 22.55 15.68
C GLU A 525 -11.86 22.43 15.11
N LEU A 526 -11.34 23.54 14.58
CA LEU A 526 -9.97 23.66 14.03
C LEU A 526 -8.97 24.22 15.07
N ASP A 527 -9.42 25.13 15.94
CA ASP A 527 -8.58 25.67 17.01
C ASP A 527 -8.54 24.72 18.21
N ASN A 528 -7.33 24.35 18.64
CA ASN A 528 -7.10 23.39 19.71
C ASN A 528 -7.57 23.87 21.10
N ARG A 529 -7.41 25.16 21.42
CA ARG A 529 -7.89 25.72 22.70
C ARG A 529 -9.42 25.67 22.71
N LEU A 530 -10.06 26.16 21.66
CA LEU A 530 -11.52 26.19 21.57
C LEU A 530 -12.12 24.77 21.55
N ALA A 531 -11.48 23.81 20.87
CA ALA A 531 -11.86 22.40 20.94
C ALA A 531 -11.80 21.85 22.37
N ARG A 532 -10.68 22.07 23.07
CA ARG A 532 -10.48 21.65 24.47
C ARG A 532 -11.49 22.30 25.41
N GLU A 533 -11.80 23.58 25.22
CA GLU A 533 -12.72 24.33 26.08
C GLU A 533 -14.19 23.96 25.80
N SER A 534 -14.56 23.76 24.53
CA SER A 534 -15.84 23.19 24.10
C SER A 534 -16.09 21.82 24.73
N LEU A 535 -15.07 20.95 24.70
CA LEU A 535 -15.07 19.61 25.28
C LEU A 535 -15.18 19.64 26.81
N LEU A 536 -14.31 20.37 27.50
CA LEU A 536 -14.36 20.51 28.97
C LEU A 536 -15.70 21.09 29.46
N ALA A 537 -16.23 22.12 28.77
CA ALA A 537 -17.53 22.69 29.09
C ALA A 537 -18.67 21.69 28.87
N ALA A 538 -18.57 20.79 27.89
CA ALA A 538 -19.53 19.71 27.70
C ALA A 538 -19.44 18.64 28.80
N ILE A 539 -18.23 18.29 29.26
CA ILE A 539 -18.01 17.35 30.38
C ILE A 539 -18.57 17.91 31.70
N ASP A 540 -18.34 19.19 32.01
CA ASP A 540 -18.93 19.82 33.20
C ASP A 540 -20.45 20.09 33.05
N ALA A 541 -20.96 20.16 31.82
CA ALA A 541 -22.40 20.20 31.54
C ALA A 541 -23.11 18.83 31.56
N ALA A 542 -22.39 17.70 31.51
CA ALA A 542 -22.97 16.35 31.48
C ALA A 542 -23.83 16.01 32.72
N ARG A 543 -24.87 15.19 32.53
CA ARG A 543 -25.93 14.90 33.52
C ARG A 543 -26.27 13.42 33.75
N SER A 544 -26.05 12.54 32.78
CA SER A 544 -26.39 11.10 32.89
C SER A 544 -25.28 10.19 32.39
N THR A 545 -24.72 10.44 31.21
CA THR A 545 -23.78 9.52 30.54
C THR A 545 -22.66 10.25 29.83
N LEU A 546 -21.47 9.66 29.85
CA LEU A 546 -20.33 10.08 29.05
C LEU A 546 -19.61 8.84 28.53
N HIS A 547 -19.55 8.69 27.22
CA HIS A 547 -18.82 7.61 26.55
C HIS A 547 -17.66 8.21 25.76
N TRP A 548 -16.44 7.74 25.99
CA TRP A 548 -15.22 8.23 25.33
C TRP A 548 -14.47 7.06 24.70
N GLN A 549 -14.09 7.19 23.43
CA GLN A 549 -13.28 6.23 22.70
C GLN A 549 -12.07 6.93 22.10
N CYS A 550 -10.88 6.36 22.29
CA CYS A 550 -9.61 6.96 21.88
C CYS A 550 -8.60 5.91 21.42
N TYR A 551 -7.69 6.29 20.53
CA TYR A 551 -6.63 5.42 20.01
C TYR A 551 -5.31 5.59 20.79
N ILE A 552 -4.85 6.84 20.97
CA ILE A 552 -3.73 7.18 21.86
C ILE A 552 -4.26 7.94 23.09
N VAL A 553 -3.69 7.63 24.26
CA VAL A 553 -3.84 8.38 25.51
C VAL A 553 -2.45 8.65 26.06
N GLU A 554 -1.98 9.89 25.97
CA GLU A 554 -0.68 10.34 26.52
C GLU A 554 -0.81 10.68 28.01
N ASP A 555 0.22 10.40 28.81
CA ASP A 555 0.28 10.81 30.23
C ASP A 555 0.87 12.22 30.36
N ASP A 556 0.02 13.23 30.19
CA ASP A 556 0.41 14.66 30.22
C ASP A 556 -0.60 15.57 30.94
N ALA A 557 -0.25 16.86 31.06
CA ALA A 557 -1.04 17.85 31.81
C ALA A 557 -2.42 18.17 31.20
N ILE A 558 -2.61 17.99 29.89
CA ILE A 558 -3.91 18.15 29.23
C ILE A 558 -4.76 16.90 29.44
N THR A 559 -4.17 15.70 29.32
CA THR A 559 -4.84 14.45 29.70
C THR A 559 -5.29 14.50 31.15
N ALA A 560 -4.41 14.90 32.10
CA ALA A 560 -4.76 15.06 33.51
C ALA A 560 -5.90 16.07 33.73
N ARG A 561 -5.89 17.21 33.03
CA ARG A 561 -6.98 18.20 33.11
C ARG A 561 -8.33 17.64 32.62
N ILE A 562 -8.31 16.76 31.62
CA ILE A 562 -9.48 16.11 31.05
C ILE A 562 -9.95 14.95 31.94
N THR A 563 -9.07 14.06 32.40
CA THR A 563 -9.46 12.96 33.30
C THR A 563 -10.01 13.47 34.63
N GLU A 564 -9.44 14.54 35.21
CA GLU A 564 -10.03 15.20 36.37
C GLU A 564 -11.40 15.84 36.07
N ALA A 565 -11.70 16.23 34.82
CA ALA A 565 -13.05 16.63 34.43
C ALA A 565 -14.02 15.43 34.36
N LEU A 566 -13.57 14.28 33.86
CA LEU A 566 -14.34 13.03 33.89
C LEU A 566 -14.64 12.59 35.34
N LYS A 567 -13.64 12.67 36.25
CA LYS A 567 -13.84 12.38 37.68
C LYS A 567 -14.82 13.36 38.34
N ARG A 568 -14.76 14.66 37.98
CA ARG A 568 -15.76 15.66 38.40
C ARG A 568 -17.16 15.43 37.80
N ALA A 569 -17.29 14.73 36.68
CA ALA A 569 -18.59 14.31 36.15
C ALA A 569 -19.12 13.09 36.93
N ALA A 570 -18.26 12.10 37.15
CA ALA A 570 -18.59 10.89 37.91
C ALA A 570 -19.04 11.20 39.35
N SER A 571 -18.37 12.12 40.05
CA SER A 571 -18.77 12.55 41.39
C SER A 571 -20.09 13.35 41.46
N ARG A 572 -20.64 13.80 40.32
CA ARG A 572 -22.00 14.35 40.20
C ARG A 572 -23.06 13.27 39.85
N GLY A 573 -22.66 12.02 39.67
CA GLY A 573 -23.54 10.91 39.31
C GLY A 573 -23.58 10.54 37.82
N VAL A 574 -22.75 11.16 36.97
CA VAL A 574 -22.66 10.81 35.54
C VAL A 574 -21.93 9.47 35.39
N ARG A 575 -22.49 8.51 34.65
CA ARG A 575 -21.76 7.26 34.35
C ARG A 575 -20.77 7.51 33.22
N VAL A 576 -19.49 7.25 33.47
CA VAL A 576 -18.40 7.41 32.50
C VAL A 576 -17.95 6.04 32.00
N ARG A 577 -17.86 5.86 30.68
CA ARG A 577 -17.29 4.68 30.03
C ARG A 577 -16.16 5.11 29.12
N PHE A 578 -14.97 4.56 29.31
CA PHE A 578 -13.77 4.91 28.55
C PHE A 578 -13.23 3.69 27.81
N LEU A 579 -13.03 3.83 26.50
CA LEU A 579 -12.34 2.88 25.63
C LEU A 579 -11.02 3.48 25.14
N ALA A 580 -9.95 2.71 25.27
CA ALA A 580 -8.62 3.04 24.75
C ALA A 580 -8.10 1.89 23.87
N ASP A 581 -7.46 2.17 22.73
CA ASP A 581 -6.75 1.12 21.99
C ASP A 581 -5.55 0.62 22.82
N ALA A 582 -5.50 -0.69 23.10
CA ALA A 582 -4.56 -1.25 24.06
C ALA A 582 -3.08 -1.00 23.69
N LEU A 583 -2.76 -1.19 22.40
CA LEU A 583 -1.40 -1.09 21.87
C LEU A 583 -0.91 0.35 21.93
N TYR A 584 -1.70 1.27 21.37
CA TYR A 584 -1.28 2.66 21.17
C TYR A 584 -1.51 3.57 22.39
N SER A 585 -2.38 3.19 23.33
CA SER A 585 -2.50 3.84 24.64
C SER A 585 -1.64 3.20 25.74
N GLY A 586 -0.96 2.08 25.47
CA GLY A 586 -0.09 1.40 26.44
C GLY A 586 -0.83 0.86 27.68
N HIS A 587 -2.00 0.28 27.49
CA HIS A 587 -2.90 -0.17 28.56
C HIS A 587 -3.49 -1.54 28.21
N ASP A 588 -3.31 -2.53 29.09
CA ASP A 588 -3.62 -3.96 28.84
C ASP A 588 -2.94 -4.54 27.58
N SER A 589 -1.79 -3.99 27.20
CA SER A 589 -0.95 -4.49 26.09
C SER A 589 0.44 -4.83 26.61
N PHE A 590 0.89 -6.07 26.40
CA PHE A 590 2.17 -6.60 26.91
C PHE A 590 2.38 -6.45 28.44
N GLY A 591 1.31 -6.27 29.21
CA GLY A 591 1.36 -6.00 30.66
C GLY A 591 1.63 -4.53 31.03
N ALA A 592 1.65 -3.61 30.08
CA ALA A 592 1.71 -2.18 30.35
C ALA A 592 0.35 -1.64 30.85
N LEU A 593 0.40 -0.65 31.75
CA LEU A 593 -0.76 0.02 32.31
C LEU A 593 -0.55 1.54 32.30
N ASN A 594 -1.26 2.23 31.41
CA ASN A 594 -1.28 3.70 31.34
C ASN A 594 -1.72 4.35 32.68
N PRO A 595 -0.90 5.22 33.32
CA PRO A 595 -1.20 5.77 34.63
C PRO A 595 -2.47 6.64 34.68
N ALA A 596 -2.73 7.42 33.65
CA ALA A 596 -3.91 8.29 33.57
C ALA A 596 -5.21 7.46 33.49
N LEU A 597 -5.18 6.32 32.78
CA LEU A 597 -6.30 5.38 32.69
C LEU A 597 -6.52 4.58 33.98
N VAL A 598 -5.43 4.16 34.66
CA VAL A 598 -5.53 3.53 35.99
C VAL A 598 -6.17 4.49 36.98
N SER A 599 -5.66 5.72 37.13
CA SER A 599 -6.21 6.72 38.06
C SER A 599 -7.65 7.13 37.72
N LEU A 600 -8.05 7.03 36.45
CA LEU A 600 -9.43 7.24 36.01
C LEU A 600 -10.35 6.08 36.45
N SER A 601 -9.90 4.82 36.33
CA SER A 601 -10.65 3.61 36.70
C SER A 601 -10.85 3.43 38.21
N GLU A 602 -10.01 4.04 39.05
CA GLU A 602 -10.18 4.07 40.52
C GLU A 602 -11.40 4.89 40.98
N THR A 603 -12.04 5.66 40.09
CA THR A 603 -13.13 6.58 40.43
C THR A 603 -14.51 5.92 40.34
N PRO A 604 -15.36 5.96 41.38
CA PRO A 604 -16.71 5.40 41.32
C PRO A 604 -17.55 5.97 40.16
N LEU A 605 -18.37 5.10 39.54
CA LEU A 605 -19.14 5.38 38.31
C LEU A 605 -18.32 5.57 37.03
N VAL A 606 -17.01 5.34 37.07
CA VAL A 606 -16.15 5.23 35.88
C VAL A 606 -15.82 3.77 35.59
N GLU A 607 -15.98 3.36 34.34
CA GLU A 607 -15.47 2.09 33.82
C GLU A 607 -14.47 2.37 32.69
N VAL A 608 -13.26 1.82 32.76
CA VAL A 608 -12.23 1.91 31.71
C VAL A 608 -11.97 0.52 31.15
N ARG A 609 -11.83 0.39 29.83
CA ARG A 609 -11.57 -0.88 29.14
C ARG A 609 -10.65 -0.69 27.93
N ALA A 610 -9.80 -1.67 27.67
CA ALA A 610 -8.93 -1.69 26.50
C ALA A 610 -9.59 -2.37 25.29
N ILE A 611 -9.44 -1.79 24.10
CA ILE A 611 -9.81 -2.41 22.82
C ILE A 611 -8.64 -3.28 22.34
N ALA A 612 -8.94 -4.54 21.98
CA ALA A 612 -7.99 -5.52 21.44
C ALA A 612 -6.67 -5.61 22.26
N PRO A 613 -6.72 -6.01 23.54
CA PRO A 613 -5.55 -6.22 24.39
C PRO A 613 -4.61 -7.28 23.80
N LEU A 614 -3.29 -7.03 23.86
CA LEU A 614 -2.27 -7.91 23.28
C LEU A 614 -1.58 -8.73 24.37
N VAL A 615 -1.76 -10.05 24.30
CA VAL A 615 -1.24 -11.03 25.27
C VAL A 615 -0.37 -12.06 24.55
N GLY A 616 0.92 -12.06 24.86
CA GLY A 616 1.89 -12.98 24.23
C GLY A 616 2.56 -12.38 22.99
N VAL A 617 2.76 -13.21 21.96
CA VAL A 617 3.37 -12.80 20.68
C VAL A 617 2.25 -12.60 19.64
N PRO A 618 1.95 -11.36 19.22
CA PRO A 618 0.84 -11.07 18.32
C PRO A 618 1.20 -11.35 16.86
N SER A 619 0.18 -11.64 16.06
CA SER A 619 0.26 -11.62 14.60
C SER A 619 0.36 -10.19 14.05
N LEU A 620 0.81 -10.07 12.80
CA LEU A 620 0.77 -8.79 12.07
C LEU A 620 -0.67 -8.26 11.90
N SER A 621 -1.67 -9.14 11.93
CA SER A 621 -3.09 -8.78 11.86
C SER A 621 -3.54 -8.06 13.13
N GLU A 622 -3.21 -8.59 14.32
CA GLU A 622 -3.56 -7.99 15.62
C GLU A 622 -2.82 -6.67 15.92
N LEU A 623 -1.64 -6.50 15.34
CA LEU A 623 -0.87 -5.25 15.40
C LEU A 623 -1.44 -4.15 14.48
N LYS A 624 -2.09 -4.51 13.37
CA LYS A 624 -2.60 -3.56 12.36
C LYS A 624 -4.09 -3.29 12.47
N GLN A 625 -4.89 -4.28 12.85
CA GLN A 625 -6.35 -4.13 13.03
C GLN A 625 -6.65 -3.51 14.39
N ARG A 626 -6.34 -2.21 14.50
CA ARG A 626 -6.51 -1.37 15.69
C ARG A 626 -7.72 -0.46 15.54
N ASN A 627 -8.21 0.12 16.64
CA ASN A 627 -9.40 0.98 16.60
C ASN A 627 -9.04 2.46 16.63
N HIS A 628 -8.92 3.06 15.44
CA HIS A 628 -8.45 4.43 15.24
C HIS A 628 -9.56 5.50 15.41
N ARG A 629 -10.81 5.11 15.73
CA ARG A 629 -11.91 6.06 16.01
C ARG A 629 -11.63 6.90 17.26
N LYS A 630 -11.87 8.22 17.19
CA LYS A 630 -11.90 9.11 18.36
C LYS A 630 -13.29 9.74 18.49
N LEU A 631 -14.02 9.31 19.52
CA LEU A 631 -15.41 9.70 19.77
C LEU A 631 -15.59 10.17 21.21
N THR A 632 -16.40 11.19 21.42
CA THR A 632 -16.90 11.53 22.76
C THR A 632 -18.40 11.83 22.70
N LEU A 633 -19.19 11.06 23.43
CA LEU A 633 -20.65 11.07 23.42
C LEU A 633 -21.15 11.47 24.80
N ILE A 634 -22.07 12.42 24.89
CA ILE A 634 -22.52 13.02 26.15
C ILE A 634 -24.04 13.08 26.19
N ASP A 635 -24.60 12.50 27.26
CA ASP A 635 -26.04 12.42 27.57
C ASP A 635 -26.91 11.95 26.38
N SER A 636 -26.33 11.16 25.47
CA SER A 636 -26.92 10.70 24.19
C SER A 636 -27.57 11.79 23.32
N THR A 637 -27.16 13.05 23.52
CA THR A 637 -27.69 14.25 22.83
C THR A 637 -26.60 15.04 22.10
N ARG A 638 -25.32 14.85 22.45
CA ARG A 638 -24.17 15.48 21.79
C ARG A 638 -23.08 14.45 21.52
N ALA A 639 -22.45 14.56 20.36
CA ALA A 639 -21.26 13.82 20.00
C ALA A 639 -20.13 14.75 19.53
N PHE A 640 -18.90 14.27 19.67
CA PHE A 640 -17.69 14.80 19.04
C PHE A 640 -17.09 13.67 18.18
N VAL A 641 -16.77 13.96 16.92
CA VAL A 641 -16.08 13.06 15.98
C VAL A 641 -14.81 13.79 15.51
N SER A 642 -13.63 13.22 15.71
CA SER A 642 -12.38 13.99 15.68
C SER A 642 -11.19 13.22 15.15
N GLY A 643 -10.20 13.94 14.59
CA GLY A 643 -8.85 13.42 14.40
C GLY A 643 -8.06 13.32 15.71
N ARG A 644 -8.44 14.12 16.73
CA ARG A 644 -7.67 14.33 17.97
C ARG A 644 -7.66 13.11 18.90
N ASN A 645 -6.47 12.64 19.25
CA ASN A 645 -6.24 11.74 20.38
C ASN A 645 -6.21 12.52 21.71
N LEU A 646 -6.16 11.81 22.84
CA LEU A 646 -6.08 12.42 24.17
C LEU A 646 -4.61 12.69 24.54
N GLY A 647 -4.18 13.95 24.37
CA GLY A 647 -2.86 14.43 24.77
C GLY A 647 -2.61 15.89 24.39
N ALA A 648 -1.48 16.44 24.82
CA ALA A 648 -1.14 17.86 24.71
C ALA A 648 -1.06 18.42 23.27
N PRO A 649 -0.46 17.75 22.27
CA PRO A 649 -0.35 18.30 20.91
C PRO A 649 -1.70 18.64 20.27
N TYR A 650 -2.73 17.85 20.56
CA TYR A 650 -4.04 17.91 19.94
C TYR A 650 -4.95 19.01 20.50
N TYR A 651 -4.69 19.45 21.73
CA TYR A 651 -5.60 20.27 22.55
C TYR A 651 -4.93 21.50 23.17
N THR A 652 -3.64 21.72 22.92
CA THR A 652 -2.93 22.96 23.28
C THR A 652 -2.98 23.93 22.10
N GLY A 653 -3.32 25.20 22.36
CA GLY A 653 -3.33 26.25 21.35
C GLY A 653 -1.91 26.62 20.90
N PHE A 654 -1.75 27.00 19.63
CA PHE A 654 -0.47 27.53 19.12
C PHE A 654 0.00 28.81 19.83
N ASP A 655 -0.85 29.45 20.62
CA ASP A 655 -0.59 30.63 21.44
C ASP A 655 -0.52 30.33 22.95
N GLU A 656 -0.48 29.05 23.34
CA GLU A 656 -0.37 28.60 24.74
C GLU A 656 1.01 28.03 25.10
N VAL A 657 1.92 27.95 24.14
CA VAL A 657 3.27 27.42 24.32
C VAL A 657 4.30 28.45 23.91
N ASP A 658 5.21 28.75 24.83
CA ASP A 658 6.44 29.48 24.53
C ASP A 658 7.44 28.48 23.95
N LEU A 659 7.79 28.68 22.68
CA LEU A 659 8.63 27.75 21.93
C LEU A 659 10.10 28.17 21.98
N HIS A 660 10.95 27.18 22.22
CA HIS A 660 12.41 27.26 22.25
C HIS A 660 12.97 26.22 21.27
N ARG A 661 14.25 26.33 20.93
CA ARG A 661 14.99 25.32 20.15
C ARG A 661 14.87 23.92 20.76
N ASP A 662 14.91 23.84 22.09
CA ASP A 662 14.95 22.57 22.84
C ASP A 662 13.57 22.12 23.36
N THR A 663 12.46 22.76 22.94
CA THR A 663 11.10 22.31 23.29
C THR A 663 10.87 20.89 22.75
N PRO A 664 10.42 19.90 23.56
CA PRO A 664 10.18 18.55 23.06
C PRO A 664 9.04 18.49 22.03
N TYR A 665 9.13 17.57 21.06
CA TYR A 665 8.17 17.51 19.93
C TYR A 665 6.71 17.28 20.36
N ARG A 666 6.50 16.64 21.53
CA ARG A 666 5.19 16.36 22.13
C ARG A 666 4.55 17.57 22.82
N ASP A 667 5.34 18.61 23.04
CA ASP A 667 4.90 19.87 23.64
C ASP A 667 4.66 20.95 22.55
N ILE A 668 4.96 20.63 21.27
CA ILE A 668 4.58 21.44 20.11
C ILE A 668 3.14 21.12 19.68
N PRO A 669 2.22 22.10 19.61
CA PRO A 669 0.87 21.91 19.10
C PRO A 669 0.81 21.44 17.65
N TRP A 670 -0.18 20.62 17.31
CA TRP A 670 -0.45 20.15 15.96
C TRP A 670 -1.76 20.77 15.43
N LEU A 671 -1.88 20.98 14.11
CA LEU A 671 -3.17 21.36 13.53
C LEU A 671 -4.03 20.10 13.37
N ASP A 672 -5.20 20.09 13.97
CA ASP A 672 -6.16 18.98 13.88
C ASP A 672 -7.59 19.51 13.65
N CYS A 673 -8.49 18.66 13.16
CA CYS A 673 -9.87 19.01 12.90
C CYS A 673 -10.81 17.95 13.50
N GLY A 674 -11.90 18.43 14.10
CA GLY A 674 -13.04 17.59 14.48
C GLY A 674 -14.35 18.30 14.21
N ALA A 675 -15.45 17.64 14.51
CA ALA A 675 -16.79 18.22 14.52
C ALA A 675 -17.53 17.82 15.79
N ARG A 676 -18.14 18.80 16.45
CA ARG A 676 -19.19 18.58 17.45
C ARG A 676 -20.54 18.58 16.74
N LEU A 677 -21.42 17.65 17.10
CA LEU A 677 -22.77 17.57 16.56
C LEU A 677 -23.83 17.27 17.62
N LYS A 678 -25.06 17.71 17.31
CA LYS A 678 -26.30 17.22 17.89
C LYS A 678 -27.24 16.74 16.77
N GLY A 679 -28.20 15.90 17.11
CA GLY A 679 -29.23 15.42 16.17
C GLY A 679 -29.18 13.90 15.94
N PRO A 680 -29.95 13.38 14.98
CA PRO A 680 -30.20 11.94 14.83
C PRO A 680 -28.97 11.02 14.70
N LEU A 681 -27.85 11.49 14.15
CA LEU A 681 -26.61 10.70 14.04
C LEU A 681 -25.91 10.41 15.37
N VAL A 682 -26.24 11.13 16.46
CA VAL A 682 -25.66 10.83 17.79
C VAL A 682 -26.03 9.40 18.22
N GLY A 683 -27.26 8.93 17.93
CA GLY A 683 -27.67 7.56 18.23
C GLY A 683 -26.94 6.48 17.41
N ASP A 684 -26.42 6.80 16.21
CA ASP A 684 -25.60 5.86 15.44
C ASP A 684 -24.16 5.79 15.96
N LEU A 685 -23.63 6.91 16.45
CA LEU A 685 -22.33 6.96 17.14
C LEU A 685 -22.38 6.23 18.49
N GLU A 686 -23.48 6.34 19.23
CA GLU A 686 -23.73 5.55 20.44
C GLU A 686 -23.80 4.05 20.13
N ARG A 687 -24.38 3.64 18.99
CA ARG A 687 -24.36 2.24 18.54
C ARG A 687 -22.96 1.76 18.17
N ALA A 688 -22.16 2.62 17.53
CA ALA A 688 -20.76 2.30 17.22
C ALA A 688 -19.92 2.12 18.49
N PHE A 689 -20.08 3.02 19.48
CA PHE A 689 -19.43 2.87 20.79
C PHE A 689 -19.91 1.60 21.52
N LEU A 690 -21.21 1.34 21.56
CA LEU A 690 -21.78 0.15 22.22
C LEU A 690 -21.25 -1.16 21.62
N ALA A 691 -21.02 -1.22 20.31
CA ALA A 691 -20.42 -2.39 19.66
C ALA A 691 -18.98 -2.65 20.14
N GLU A 692 -18.14 -1.61 20.24
CA GLU A 692 -16.78 -1.73 20.77
C GLU A 692 -16.76 -1.97 22.28
N TRP A 693 -17.69 -1.38 23.02
CA TRP A 693 -17.88 -1.60 24.45
C TRP A 693 -18.20 -3.07 24.75
N ALA A 694 -19.13 -3.67 23.99
CA ALA A 694 -19.46 -5.09 24.08
C ALA A 694 -18.29 -6.00 23.64
N ARG A 695 -17.54 -5.61 22.58
CA ARG A 695 -16.30 -6.30 22.17
C ARG A 695 -15.24 -6.30 23.29
N ALA A 696 -15.17 -5.24 24.10
CA ALA A 696 -14.34 -5.14 25.30
C ALA A 696 -14.98 -5.76 26.57
N GLY A 697 -16.02 -6.59 26.42
CA GLY A 697 -16.69 -7.29 27.52
C GLY A 697 -17.48 -6.38 28.46
N GLY A 698 -17.89 -5.20 27.99
CA GLY A 698 -18.67 -4.22 28.74
C GLY A 698 -20.17 -4.47 28.68
N GLU A 699 -20.85 -4.23 29.80
CA GLU A 699 -22.31 -4.41 29.91
C GLU A 699 -23.06 -3.45 28.98
N PRO A 700 -24.13 -3.91 28.30
CA PRO A 700 -24.89 -3.10 27.35
C PRO A 700 -25.66 -1.96 28.03
N PHE A 701 -26.11 -0.99 27.24
CA PHE A 701 -26.88 0.14 27.71
C PHE A 701 -27.93 0.59 26.69
N ASP A 702 -29.02 1.17 27.19
CA ASP A 702 -30.06 1.76 26.36
C ASP A 702 -29.53 3.00 25.62
N ILE A 703 -29.87 3.12 24.33
CA ILE A 703 -29.54 4.26 23.49
C ILE A 703 -30.84 5.04 23.21
N PRO A 704 -31.05 6.20 23.83
CA PRO A 704 -32.18 7.08 23.52
C PRO A 704 -32.19 7.53 22.05
N GLU A 705 -33.38 7.82 21.51
CA GLU A 705 -33.51 8.43 20.19
C GLU A 705 -33.15 9.93 20.27
N SER A 706 -32.10 10.33 19.57
CA SER A 706 -31.63 11.72 19.53
C SER A 706 -32.51 12.57 18.60
N ALA A 707 -33.30 13.48 19.19
CA ALA A 707 -34.19 14.37 18.45
C ALA A 707 -33.45 15.34 17.50
N PRO A 708 -34.11 15.83 16.43
CA PRO A 708 -33.57 16.91 15.59
C PRO A 708 -33.30 18.20 16.38
N GLU A 709 -32.09 18.73 16.24
CA GLU A 709 -31.56 19.91 16.97
C GLU A 709 -31.07 21.02 16.02
N GLY A 710 -31.18 20.84 14.70
CA GLY A 710 -30.83 21.83 13.69
C GLY A 710 -31.33 21.46 12.30
N THR A 711 -30.73 22.02 11.25
CA THR A 711 -31.17 21.83 9.85
C THR A 711 -30.19 21.07 8.97
N MET A 712 -28.93 20.92 9.39
CA MET A 712 -27.88 20.38 8.52
C MET A 712 -28.11 18.89 8.20
N ALA A 713 -27.74 18.51 6.98
CA ALA A 713 -27.75 17.14 6.54
C ALA A 713 -26.35 16.52 6.66
N ALA A 714 -26.30 15.26 7.07
CA ALA A 714 -25.05 14.53 7.17
C ALA A 714 -25.23 13.02 6.95
N ARG A 715 -24.13 12.33 6.71
CA ARG A 715 -23.97 10.87 6.74
C ARG A 715 -22.83 10.49 7.69
N LEU A 716 -22.92 9.30 8.27
CA LEU A 716 -21.84 8.67 9.03
C LEU A 716 -21.28 7.51 8.21
N VAL A 717 -19.95 7.45 8.08
CA VAL A 717 -19.22 6.27 7.60
C VAL A 717 -18.58 5.59 8.81
N LEU A 718 -18.70 4.27 8.87
CA LEU A 718 -17.96 3.41 9.78
C LEU A 718 -17.24 2.34 8.94
N HIS A 719 -15.94 2.16 9.18
CA HIS A 719 -15.09 1.16 8.53
C HIS A 719 -14.55 0.21 9.61
N GLU A 720 -14.52 -1.09 9.34
CA GLU A 720 -14.07 -2.16 10.25
C GLU A 720 -12.83 -2.93 9.74
N GLY A 721 -11.77 -2.20 9.36
CA GLY A 721 -10.50 -2.81 8.95
C GLY A 721 -10.65 -3.74 7.74
N LEU A 722 -10.10 -4.96 7.80
CA LEU A 722 -10.09 -5.89 6.65
C LEU A 722 -11.49 -6.32 6.15
N ARG A 723 -12.56 -5.94 6.85
CA ARG A 723 -13.95 -6.35 6.60
C ARG A 723 -14.66 -5.53 5.52
N ASP A 724 -14.28 -4.28 5.33
CA ASP A 724 -14.85 -3.38 4.31
C ASP A 724 -13.81 -2.37 3.80
N THR A 725 -14.24 -1.36 3.04
CA THR A 725 -13.40 -0.24 2.55
C THR A 725 -14.17 1.09 2.52
N HIS A 726 -15.17 1.26 3.40
CA HIS A 726 -16.17 2.33 3.27
C HIS A 726 -15.58 3.75 3.33
N THR A 727 -14.50 3.95 4.08
CA THR A 727 -13.73 5.19 4.15
C THR A 727 -13.07 5.53 2.81
N LEU A 728 -12.32 4.59 2.24
CA LEU A 728 -11.64 4.73 0.95
C LEU A 728 -12.64 5.05 -0.16
N ASP A 729 -13.69 4.24 -0.31
CA ASP A 729 -14.65 4.45 -1.40
C ASP A 729 -15.47 5.74 -1.23
N THR A 730 -15.78 6.16 0.00
CA THR A 730 -16.39 7.47 0.26
C THR A 730 -15.46 8.63 -0.14
N GLN A 731 -14.18 8.57 0.24
CA GLN A 731 -13.18 9.58 -0.11
C GLN A 731 -12.97 9.65 -1.64
N LEU A 732 -12.88 8.49 -2.30
CA LEU A 732 -12.77 8.41 -3.76
C LEU A 732 -14.03 8.92 -4.46
N ALA A 733 -15.23 8.64 -3.96
CA ALA A 733 -16.48 9.19 -4.50
C ALA A 733 -16.51 10.72 -4.42
N LEU A 734 -16.10 11.31 -3.28
CA LEU A 734 -15.95 12.77 -3.14
C LEU A 734 -14.98 13.35 -4.17
N ILE A 735 -13.85 12.69 -4.44
CA ILE A 735 -12.84 13.13 -5.41
C ILE A 735 -13.30 12.92 -6.86
N ARG A 736 -14.05 11.85 -7.16
CA ARG A 736 -14.62 11.56 -8.49
C ARG A 736 -15.72 12.53 -8.88
N HIS A 737 -16.62 12.89 -7.95
CA HIS A 737 -17.78 13.75 -8.24
C HIS A 737 -17.53 15.26 -8.11
N ALA A 738 -16.39 15.67 -7.55
CA ALA A 738 -15.97 17.08 -7.50
C ALA A 738 -15.90 17.73 -8.90
N ARG A 739 -16.41 18.96 -8.99
CA ARG A 739 -16.61 19.70 -10.25
C ARG A 739 -15.74 20.94 -10.42
N SER A 740 -15.28 21.54 -9.33
CA SER A 740 -14.61 22.85 -9.33
C SER A 740 -13.45 22.95 -8.34
N ARG A 741 -13.58 22.42 -7.12
CA ARG A 741 -12.56 22.53 -6.07
C ARG A 741 -12.52 21.29 -5.17
N LEU A 742 -11.32 20.91 -4.78
CA LEU A 742 -11.05 19.95 -3.70
C LEU A 742 -10.03 20.60 -2.76
N VAL A 743 -10.31 20.62 -1.46
CA VAL A 743 -9.37 21.11 -0.43
C VAL A 743 -9.13 20.00 0.58
N LEU A 744 -7.87 19.55 0.66
CA LEU A 744 -7.42 18.51 1.57
C LEU A 744 -6.59 19.14 2.69
N VAL A 745 -6.74 18.66 3.92
CA VAL A 745 -5.89 19.03 5.07
C VAL A 745 -5.46 17.75 5.79
N ASN A 746 -4.20 17.33 5.59
CA ASN A 746 -3.70 15.97 5.90
C ASN A 746 -2.15 15.86 5.75
N THR A 747 -1.43 15.37 6.78
CA THR A 747 -0.01 14.92 6.67
C THR A 747 0.14 13.39 6.74
N PHE A 748 -0.68 12.67 5.98
CA PHE A 748 -0.59 11.21 5.84
C PHE A 748 -0.36 10.83 4.37
N PRO A 749 0.39 9.75 4.09
CA PRO A 749 0.86 9.45 2.74
C PRO A 749 -0.28 8.90 1.87
N LEU A 750 -0.60 9.59 0.78
CA LEU A 750 -1.70 9.20 -0.10
C LEU A 750 -1.52 7.76 -0.63
N LEU A 751 -2.56 6.94 -0.45
CA LEU A 751 -2.71 5.66 -1.17
C LEU A 751 -2.69 5.92 -2.68
N LEU A 752 -2.13 5.01 -3.50
CA LEU A 752 -2.06 5.17 -4.96
C LEU A 752 -3.42 5.50 -5.60
N GLU A 753 -4.50 4.87 -5.14
CA GLU A 753 -5.85 5.13 -5.66
C GLU A 753 -6.29 6.59 -5.43
N ILE A 754 -6.01 7.14 -4.25
CA ILE A 754 -6.35 8.52 -3.89
C ILE A 754 -5.45 9.49 -4.65
N GLN A 755 -4.16 9.18 -4.78
CA GLN A 755 -3.23 9.92 -5.63
C GLN A 755 -3.73 10.01 -7.08
N ASN A 756 -4.09 8.87 -7.68
CA ASN A 756 -4.60 8.78 -9.05
C ASN A 756 -5.95 9.49 -9.22
N ALA A 757 -6.87 9.36 -8.26
CA ALA A 757 -8.16 10.04 -8.30
C ALA A 757 -8.00 11.57 -8.25
N LEU A 758 -7.05 12.08 -7.46
CA LEU A 758 -6.71 13.51 -7.42
C LEU A 758 -6.04 13.98 -8.72
N ILE A 759 -5.12 13.19 -9.29
CA ILE A 759 -4.52 13.45 -10.60
C ILE A 759 -5.62 13.50 -11.68
N ALA A 760 -6.57 12.57 -11.67
CA ALA A 760 -7.73 12.57 -12.55
C ALA A 760 -8.63 13.79 -12.31
N ALA A 761 -8.81 14.26 -11.07
CA ALA A 761 -9.56 15.48 -10.78
C ALA A 761 -8.88 16.73 -11.36
N VAL A 762 -7.55 16.87 -11.22
CA VAL A 762 -6.78 17.95 -11.87
C VAL A 762 -6.93 17.88 -13.39
N ARG A 763 -6.85 16.69 -13.99
CA ARG A 763 -7.05 16.47 -15.44
C ARG A 763 -8.47 16.82 -15.91
N ARG A 764 -9.50 16.71 -15.06
CA ARG A 764 -10.87 17.21 -15.31
C ARG A 764 -11.01 18.74 -15.13
N GLY A 765 -9.96 19.44 -14.71
CA GLY A 765 -9.99 20.89 -14.44
C GLY A 765 -10.42 21.27 -13.03
N VAL A 766 -10.53 20.31 -12.09
CA VAL A 766 -10.85 20.59 -10.68
C VAL A 766 -9.63 21.21 -10.00
N ARG A 767 -9.81 22.34 -9.30
CA ARG A 767 -8.75 22.96 -8.50
C ARG A 767 -8.51 22.13 -7.24
N VAL A 768 -7.47 21.29 -7.26
CA VAL A 768 -7.02 20.52 -6.09
C VAL A 768 -6.01 21.34 -5.29
N GLU A 769 -6.27 21.52 -4.01
CA GLU A 769 -5.41 22.20 -3.03
C GLU A 769 -5.17 21.28 -1.83
N ILE A 770 -3.91 21.17 -1.39
CA ILE A 770 -3.51 20.27 -0.30
C ILE A 770 -2.70 21.07 0.73
N LEU A 771 -3.23 21.18 1.96
CA LEU A 771 -2.50 21.68 3.13
C LEU A 771 -1.97 20.48 3.92
N PHE A 772 -0.66 20.40 4.05
CA PHE A 772 0.02 19.39 4.87
C PHE A 772 1.01 20.10 5.80
N GLY A 773 1.63 19.38 6.73
CA GLY A 773 2.69 19.89 7.61
C GLY A 773 3.88 18.95 7.61
N SER A 774 4.64 18.93 8.70
CA SER A 774 5.75 17.98 8.88
C SER A 774 5.50 17.02 10.05
N VAL A 775 5.73 15.73 9.85
CA VAL A 775 5.68 14.65 10.85
C VAL A 775 6.73 14.87 11.95
N ARG A 776 7.83 15.55 11.63
CA ARG A 776 8.85 16.07 12.55
C ARG A 776 8.87 17.61 12.52
N PRO A 777 8.03 18.30 13.32
CA PRO A 777 7.96 19.76 13.36
C PRO A 777 9.33 20.46 13.37
N HIS A 778 9.46 21.50 12.54
CA HIS A 778 10.72 22.24 12.38
C HIS A 778 10.51 23.76 12.44
N TYR A 779 11.62 24.48 12.63
CA TYR A 779 11.65 25.93 12.65
C TYR A 779 12.42 26.47 11.45
N GLY A 780 11.70 27.16 10.56
CA GLY A 780 12.28 27.88 9.44
C GLY A 780 13.08 27.02 8.47
N ASP A 781 14.16 27.62 7.97
CA ASP A 781 14.96 27.13 6.84
C ASP A 781 16.17 26.29 7.29
N ALA A 782 16.58 26.44 8.54
CA ALA A 782 17.74 25.74 9.08
C ALA A 782 17.41 24.28 9.43
N ARG A 783 18.37 23.37 9.19
CA ARG A 783 18.40 22.00 9.75
C ARG A 783 18.69 22.03 11.26
N THR A 784 17.89 22.79 12.01
CA THR A 784 17.99 22.96 13.46
C THR A 784 17.82 21.59 14.10
N TYR A 785 18.77 21.19 14.96
CA TYR A 785 18.85 19.83 15.48
C TYR A 785 17.70 19.52 16.45
N PHE A 786 16.56 19.13 15.90
CA PHE A 786 15.44 18.61 16.65
C PHE A 786 15.68 17.13 16.98
N PRO A 787 15.68 16.70 18.25
CA PRO A 787 15.78 15.29 18.61
C PRO A 787 14.48 14.56 18.25
N GLY A 788 14.37 14.16 16.99
CA GLY A 788 13.32 13.30 16.45
C GLY A 788 13.93 12.01 15.89
N GLY A 789 13.28 10.87 16.11
CA GLY A 789 13.74 9.59 15.59
C GLY A 789 13.68 9.54 14.06
N ALA A 790 14.69 8.92 13.43
CA ALA A 790 14.84 8.85 11.97
C ALA A 790 13.60 8.32 11.23
N LEU A 791 12.80 7.45 11.87
CA LEU A 791 11.52 6.97 11.32
C LEU A 791 10.54 8.10 10.96
N ARG A 792 10.53 9.23 11.69
CA ARG A 792 9.68 10.39 11.34
C ARG A 792 10.23 11.21 10.16
N GLU A 793 11.54 11.25 9.99
CA GLU A 793 12.20 11.89 8.84
C GLU A 793 11.94 11.08 7.55
N VAL A 794 12.03 9.75 7.63
CA VAL A 794 11.58 8.84 6.56
C VAL A 794 10.08 8.99 6.29
N ALA A 795 9.24 9.09 7.32
CA ALA A 795 7.80 9.30 7.15
C ALA A 795 7.48 10.63 6.43
N ASP A 796 8.18 11.73 6.76
CA ASP A 796 8.04 13.01 6.06
C ASP A 796 8.42 12.90 4.58
N HIS A 797 9.56 12.28 4.26
CA HIS A 797 9.92 12.02 2.86
C HIS A 797 8.89 11.13 2.15
N TYR A 798 8.28 10.15 2.84
CA TYR A 798 7.22 9.31 2.27
C TYR A 798 5.94 10.11 1.98
N VAL A 799 5.44 10.89 2.95
CA VAL A 799 4.27 11.77 2.76
C VAL A 799 4.50 12.72 1.58
N ARG A 800 5.63 13.42 1.57
CA ARG A 800 6.01 14.34 0.49
C ARG A 800 6.13 13.62 -0.86
N SER A 801 6.68 12.39 -0.91
CA SER A 801 6.79 11.59 -2.16
C SER A 801 5.44 11.25 -2.78
N ARG A 802 4.39 11.09 -1.96
CA ARG A 802 3.02 10.85 -2.45
C ARG A 802 2.34 12.12 -2.98
N LEU A 803 2.86 13.30 -2.65
CA LEU A 803 2.40 14.59 -3.21
C LEU A 803 3.08 14.93 -4.55
N ASP A 804 4.31 14.48 -4.78
CA ASP A 804 5.10 14.78 -6.00
C ASP A 804 4.30 14.54 -7.29
N ALA A 805 3.66 13.39 -7.45
CA ALA A 805 2.87 13.06 -8.64
C ALA A 805 1.62 13.96 -8.82
N VAL A 806 1.01 14.41 -7.72
CA VAL A 806 -0.20 15.27 -7.77
C VAL A 806 0.17 16.72 -8.09
N ILE A 807 1.31 17.20 -7.58
CA ILE A 807 1.93 18.50 -7.95
C ILE A 807 2.44 18.45 -9.40
N ALA A 808 2.96 17.30 -9.85
CA ALA A 808 3.33 17.06 -11.24
C ALA A 808 2.11 17.06 -12.17
N ALA A 809 0.93 16.59 -11.73
CA ALA A 809 -0.31 16.76 -12.49
C ALA A 809 -0.82 18.21 -12.53
N GLY A 810 -0.59 18.99 -11.47
CA GLY A 810 -0.93 20.42 -11.41
C GLY A 810 -1.74 20.87 -10.19
N ALA A 811 -1.88 20.04 -9.16
CA ALA A 811 -2.43 20.47 -7.87
C ALA A 811 -1.51 21.48 -7.16
N ILE A 812 -2.08 22.23 -6.22
CA ILE A 812 -1.34 23.22 -5.42
C ILE A 812 -1.13 22.67 -4.02
N ALA A 813 0.12 22.41 -3.64
CA ALA A 813 0.48 21.99 -2.29
C ALA A 813 0.91 23.19 -1.44
N TYR A 814 0.64 23.12 -0.14
CA TYR A 814 0.99 24.11 0.87
C TYR A 814 1.50 23.38 2.11
N GLU A 815 2.73 23.68 2.52
CA GLU A 815 3.29 23.23 3.79
C GLU A 815 2.93 24.26 4.87
N LEU A 816 2.23 23.83 5.91
CA LEU A 816 1.71 24.69 6.97
C LEU A 816 2.88 25.35 7.68
N ALA A 817 2.90 26.68 7.62
CA ALA A 817 3.91 27.51 8.23
C ALA A 817 3.23 28.63 9.00
N LEU A 818 3.57 28.78 10.29
CA LEU A 818 2.93 29.67 11.24
C LEU A 818 3.91 30.76 11.72
N PRO A 819 3.50 32.05 11.70
CA PRO A 819 4.37 33.14 12.08
C PRO A 819 4.81 33.06 13.54
N THR A 820 6.01 33.55 13.82
CA THR A 820 6.59 33.62 15.16
C THR A 820 5.82 34.53 16.11
N ARG A 821 5.96 34.25 17.41
CA ARG A 821 5.33 35.01 18.49
C ARG A 821 6.37 35.76 19.32
N PRO A 822 6.04 36.92 19.90
CA PRO A 822 6.98 37.68 20.74
C PRO A 822 7.48 36.98 22.00
N THR A 823 6.86 35.85 22.40
CA THR A 823 7.24 35.05 23.56
C THR A 823 8.07 33.82 23.20
N TRP A 824 8.21 33.51 21.91
CA TRP A 824 9.09 32.44 21.43
C TRP A 824 10.55 32.91 21.42
N GLU A 825 11.49 31.96 21.46
CA GLU A 825 12.92 32.25 21.35
C GLU A 825 13.20 33.05 20.05
N PRO A 826 13.82 34.25 20.10
CA PRO A 826 13.99 35.11 18.92
C PRO A 826 14.86 34.57 17.78
N ALA A 827 15.46 33.38 17.96
CA ALA A 827 16.24 32.67 16.95
C ALA A 827 15.40 31.65 16.13
N LEU A 828 14.12 31.49 16.46
CA LEU A 828 13.17 30.70 15.66
C LEU A 828 12.55 31.59 14.57
N GLU A 829 12.47 31.11 13.33
CA GLU A 829 12.06 31.93 12.17
C GLU A 829 10.56 31.83 11.86
N GLN A 830 10.05 30.61 11.71
CA GLN A 830 8.65 30.28 11.44
C GLN A 830 8.40 28.82 11.90
N LEU A 831 7.27 28.50 12.52
CA LEU A 831 6.96 27.11 12.92
C LEU A 831 6.29 26.37 11.76
N CYS A 832 6.85 25.24 11.34
CA CYS A 832 6.18 24.25 10.48
C CYS A 832 5.77 23.05 11.34
N PRO A 833 4.51 22.97 11.83
CA PRO A 833 4.06 21.92 12.73
C PRO A 833 3.53 20.70 11.97
N HIS A 834 3.13 19.67 12.70
CA HIS A 834 2.38 18.56 12.14
C HIS A 834 0.91 18.95 11.88
N VAL A 835 0.35 18.51 10.74
CA VAL A 835 -1.07 18.62 10.42
C VAL A 835 -1.68 17.22 10.57
N HIS A 836 -2.21 16.97 11.76
CA HIS A 836 -2.83 15.70 12.12
C HIS A 836 -4.29 15.60 11.63
N ALA A 837 -4.88 16.69 11.14
CA ALA A 837 -6.25 16.72 10.63
C ALA A 837 -6.50 15.67 9.53
N LYS A 838 -7.75 15.20 9.46
CA LYS A 838 -8.29 14.38 8.36
C LYS A 838 -9.52 15.07 7.81
N LEU A 839 -9.30 15.96 6.86
CA LEU A 839 -10.32 16.86 6.34
C LEU A 839 -10.26 16.94 4.81
N LEU A 840 -11.41 16.73 4.17
CA LEU A 840 -11.62 16.83 2.74
C LEU A 840 -12.88 17.65 2.46
N VAL A 841 -12.73 18.80 1.80
CA VAL A 841 -13.84 19.64 1.32
C VAL A 841 -14.01 19.42 -0.18
N CYS A 842 -15.24 19.12 -0.61
CA CYS A 842 -15.62 18.94 -2.01
C CYS A 842 -16.53 20.09 -2.45
N ASP A 843 -16.10 20.81 -3.48
CA ASP A 843 -16.70 22.03 -4.01
C ASP A 843 -17.10 23.02 -2.87
N THR A 844 -18.35 23.46 -2.85
CA THR A 844 -19.00 24.11 -1.70
C THR A 844 -20.20 23.28 -1.25
N THR A 845 -20.12 21.94 -1.32
CA THR A 845 -21.29 21.06 -1.17
C THR A 845 -21.15 20.01 -0.07
N ALA A 846 -19.94 19.50 0.18
CA ALA A 846 -19.69 18.47 1.19
C ALA A 846 -18.37 18.67 1.93
N VAL A 847 -18.36 18.35 3.23
CA VAL A 847 -17.16 18.29 4.07
C VAL A 847 -17.08 16.93 4.74
N ALA A 848 -15.98 16.21 4.54
CA ALA A 848 -15.65 14.99 5.25
C ALA A 848 -14.64 15.29 6.37
N VAL A 849 -14.95 14.90 7.61
CA VAL A 849 -14.11 15.13 8.80
C VAL A 849 -14.24 13.97 9.79
N GLY A 850 -13.13 13.52 10.38
CA GLY A 850 -13.14 12.42 11.34
C GLY A 850 -11.75 11.87 11.63
N SER A 851 -11.65 10.56 11.83
CA SER A 851 -10.39 9.89 12.18
C SER A 851 -9.62 9.33 10.98
N ALA A 852 -10.30 9.06 9.86
CA ALA A 852 -9.79 8.35 8.68
C ALA A 852 -8.74 9.12 7.86
N ASN A 853 -7.49 8.62 7.86
CA ASN A 853 -6.41 9.08 6.98
C ASN A 853 -6.76 8.90 5.48
N LEU A 854 -5.88 9.39 4.61
CA LEU A 854 -5.88 9.15 3.15
C LEU A 854 -4.88 8.05 2.73
N ASP A 855 -4.55 7.13 3.63
CA ASP A 855 -3.50 6.11 3.47
C ASP A 855 -4.04 4.67 3.55
N VAL A 856 -3.14 3.68 3.48
CA VAL A 856 -3.51 2.26 3.53
C VAL A 856 -4.05 1.80 4.91
N THR A 857 -3.74 2.50 6.01
CA THR A 857 -4.18 2.04 7.34
C THR A 857 -5.65 2.34 7.55
N ALA A 858 -6.07 3.58 7.27
CA ALA A 858 -7.46 4.02 7.36
C ALA A 858 -8.38 3.54 6.22
N ALA A 859 -7.79 2.95 5.17
CA ALA A 859 -8.50 2.38 4.03
C ALA A 859 -8.79 0.87 4.17
N TYR A 860 -7.96 0.15 4.94
CA TYR A 860 -7.97 -1.33 4.96
C TYR A 860 -7.67 -2.00 6.30
N TRP A 861 -6.99 -1.35 7.25
CA TRP A 861 -6.50 -2.01 8.48
C TRP A 861 -7.25 -1.56 9.72
N GLU A 862 -7.39 -0.26 9.92
CA GLU A 862 -7.86 0.31 11.17
C GLU A 862 -9.38 0.53 11.15
N SER A 863 -10.03 0.37 12.29
CA SER A 863 -11.45 0.70 12.43
C SER A 863 -11.62 2.21 12.56
N GLU A 864 -12.45 2.80 11.70
CA GLU A 864 -12.51 4.26 11.49
C GLU A 864 -13.94 4.84 11.54
N ALA A 865 -14.03 6.17 11.72
CA ALA A 865 -15.26 6.94 11.69
C ALA A 865 -15.06 8.27 10.94
N LEU A 866 -15.95 8.56 9.99
CA LEU A 866 -15.90 9.77 9.16
C LEU A 866 -17.30 10.37 9.02
N LEU A 867 -17.45 11.65 9.38
CA LEU A 867 -18.69 12.41 9.24
C LEU A 867 -18.67 13.18 7.91
N ILE A 868 -19.66 12.95 7.06
CA ILE A 868 -19.87 13.68 5.80
C ILE A 868 -20.99 14.69 6.03
N VAL A 869 -20.68 15.98 6.06
CA VAL A 869 -21.65 17.08 6.20
C VAL A 869 -22.02 17.59 4.82
N GLU A 870 -23.29 17.45 4.44
CA GLU A 870 -23.86 17.87 3.15
C GLU A 870 -24.66 19.17 3.30
N ASP A 871 -23.97 20.25 3.69
CA ASP A 871 -24.53 21.59 3.90
C ASP A 871 -23.61 22.67 3.26
N PRO A 872 -24.06 23.38 2.20
CA PRO A 872 -23.22 24.37 1.52
C PRO A 872 -22.72 25.51 2.43
N PRO A 873 -23.55 26.12 3.30
CA PRO A 873 -23.06 27.12 4.25
C PRO A 873 -21.98 26.59 5.20
N PHE A 874 -22.04 25.32 5.62
CA PHE A 874 -20.99 24.68 6.42
C PHE A 874 -19.69 24.51 5.63
N ALA A 875 -19.77 24.08 4.37
CA ALA A 875 -18.62 23.98 3.47
C ALA A 875 -17.96 25.35 3.21
N GLU A 876 -18.76 26.39 2.97
CA GLU A 876 -18.28 27.77 2.79
C GLU A 876 -17.54 28.27 4.05
N ARG A 877 -18.15 28.14 5.24
CA ARG A 877 -17.50 28.52 6.52
C ARG A 877 -16.21 27.73 6.79
N MET A 878 -16.12 26.47 6.38
CA MET A 878 -14.90 25.68 6.48
C MET A 878 -13.79 26.24 5.56
N LEU A 879 -14.11 26.56 4.31
CA LEU A 879 -13.16 27.17 3.37
C LEU A 879 -12.70 28.56 3.82
N GLU A 880 -13.59 29.35 4.42
CA GLU A 880 -13.25 30.63 5.06
C GLU A 880 -12.28 30.42 6.24
N ALA A 881 -12.57 29.48 7.15
CA ALA A 881 -11.74 29.19 8.31
C ALA A 881 -10.34 28.63 7.95
N LEU A 882 -10.20 27.91 6.83
CA LEU A 882 -8.91 27.46 6.31
C LEU A 882 -8.11 28.57 5.60
N THR A 883 -8.77 29.63 5.12
CA THR A 883 -8.12 30.67 4.30
C THR A 883 -6.92 31.36 4.98
N PRO A 884 -6.96 31.72 6.28
CA PRO A 884 -5.80 32.25 6.99
C PRO A 884 -4.60 31.30 7.04
N LEU A 885 -4.86 29.98 7.15
CA LEU A 885 -3.79 28.97 7.18
C LEU A 885 -3.09 28.90 5.82
N PHE A 886 -3.85 28.82 4.73
CA PHE A 886 -3.31 28.88 3.36
C PHE A 886 -2.54 30.19 3.08
N ALA A 887 -2.91 31.30 3.73
CA ALA A 887 -2.26 32.60 3.55
C ALA A 887 -0.90 32.74 4.26
N THR A 888 -0.63 31.99 5.35
CA THR A 888 0.69 31.97 6.02
C THR A 888 1.58 30.81 5.58
N SER A 889 1.00 29.77 4.97
CA SER A 889 1.68 28.55 4.57
C SER A 889 2.64 28.72 3.39
N ARG A 890 3.72 27.92 3.37
CA ARG A 890 4.65 27.86 2.25
C ARG A 890 3.99 27.12 1.09
N ARG A 891 3.51 27.85 0.08
CA ARG A 891 3.11 27.25 -1.20
C ARG A 891 4.31 26.53 -1.81
N ILE A 892 4.11 25.28 -2.22
CA ILE A 892 5.07 24.48 -2.97
C ILE A 892 4.59 24.41 -4.43
N ASP A 893 5.52 24.59 -5.34
CA ASP A 893 5.31 24.37 -6.78
C ASP A 893 6.46 23.55 -7.37
N ARG A 894 6.41 23.32 -8.69
CA ARG A 894 7.36 22.46 -9.41
C ARG A 894 8.80 23.03 -9.44
N GLU A 895 8.99 24.30 -9.13
CA GLU A 895 10.28 25.02 -9.18
C GLU A 895 10.92 25.26 -7.80
N ASP A 896 10.20 25.01 -6.70
CA ASP A 896 10.71 25.15 -5.32
C ASP A 896 12.03 24.38 -5.12
N SER A 897 13.10 25.10 -4.77
CA SER A 897 14.45 24.54 -4.77
C SER A 897 14.63 23.44 -3.72
N ARG A 898 14.00 23.56 -2.55
CA ARG A 898 14.09 22.56 -1.47
C ARG A 898 13.31 21.31 -1.81
N TRP A 899 12.13 21.50 -2.42
CA TRP A 899 11.36 20.41 -2.98
C TRP A 899 12.14 19.66 -4.08
N ARG A 900 13.06 20.33 -4.80
CA ARG A 900 14.01 19.70 -5.72
C ARG A 900 15.22 19.07 -5.03
N GLU A 901 15.81 19.71 -4.01
CA GLU A 901 16.99 19.19 -3.28
C GLU A 901 16.74 17.80 -2.66
N GLU A 902 15.55 17.56 -2.10
CA GLU A 902 15.17 16.26 -1.53
C GLU A 902 14.62 15.25 -2.57
N VAL A 903 14.51 15.59 -3.85
CA VAL A 903 13.70 14.79 -4.81
C VAL A 903 14.21 13.36 -4.98
N GLU A 904 15.53 13.13 -4.94
CA GLU A 904 16.09 11.78 -5.01
C GLU A 904 15.76 10.94 -3.76
N GLN A 905 15.82 11.56 -2.56
CA GLN A 905 15.51 10.89 -1.30
C GLN A 905 14.02 10.58 -1.21
N ARG A 906 13.14 11.51 -1.62
CA ARG A 906 11.69 11.25 -1.69
C ARG A 906 11.33 10.23 -2.74
N ALA A 907 11.90 10.32 -3.94
CA ALA A 907 11.67 9.33 -4.98
C ALA A 907 12.17 7.94 -4.53
N TRP A 908 13.27 7.86 -3.77
CA TRP A 908 13.69 6.61 -3.13
C TRP A 908 12.68 6.14 -2.10
N VAL A 909 12.38 6.91 -1.04
CA VAL A 909 11.46 6.49 0.03
C VAL A 909 10.07 6.14 -0.53
N GLY A 910 9.54 6.92 -1.48
CA GLY A 910 8.29 6.64 -2.18
C GLY A 910 8.31 5.33 -2.97
N ARG A 911 9.43 5.03 -3.65
CA ARG A 911 9.66 3.71 -4.28
C ARG A 911 9.94 2.59 -3.28
N ASN A 912 10.16 2.85 -1.99
CA ASN A 912 10.70 1.86 -1.04
C ASN A 912 9.80 1.59 0.20
N TRP A 913 8.86 2.47 0.55
CA TRP A 913 7.82 2.21 1.55
C TRP A 913 6.66 1.36 0.96
N PRO A 914 5.90 0.55 1.73
CA PRO A 914 6.01 0.25 3.17
C PRO A 914 7.01 -0.85 3.53
N SER A 915 7.75 -1.42 2.58
CA SER A 915 8.74 -2.47 2.81
C SER A 915 9.97 -2.03 3.65
N LEU A 916 10.10 -0.74 3.97
CA LEU A 916 11.01 -0.23 5.01
C LEU A 916 10.53 -0.52 6.44
N VAL A 917 9.32 -1.08 6.62
CA VAL A 917 8.67 -1.38 7.91
C VAL A 917 8.24 -2.86 8.00
N GLY A 918 8.86 -3.74 7.21
CA GLY A 918 8.61 -5.19 7.16
C GLY A 918 9.67 -6.01 7.89
#